data_AF-A0A3D4UBZ8-F1
#
_entry.id   AF-A0A3D4UBZ8-F1
#
_cell.length_a   1.000
_cell.length_b   1.000
_cell.length_c   1.000
_cell.angle_alpha   90.00
_cell.angle_beta   90.00
_cell.angle_gamma   90.00
#
_symmetry.space_group_name_H-M   'P 1'
#
loop_
_entity.id
_entity.type
_entity.pdbx_description
1 polymer ?
#
loop_
_entity_poly.entity_id
_entity_poly.type
_entity_poly.pdbx_seq_one_letter_code
_entity_poly.pdbx_strand_id
1 'polypeptide(L)'
;MMKYKNRGLRTALAVAIASATLAGCGSDSKEASSSPAAAATVEAAGGMTVKLQGGIGGNGAGNSGGSGDDFYLYKEAGGGDVKVLKTGAANAAFTAKSFTPSFGAVKATVSANTDLSGSMLADCAATPPAAGALYQVINDSRLFKSNGITTACEAEEVVTGLDVKSGATLTLGVNYTNWTDWAYVRVDADIRNNGKITIADFSATQRGNIDLEGSSYIGSGKIETNGTLEGQNGGDIYVYADYAMINSGAMNASGDDSTTVAGGNAGYIYLEGDYYTQNTGKLTARGGNTTFAAAAGGDGDYIELYSSWGPVFNSGAFDGRGGEGATGGDGADVYMYAYLGKLYNSGKMSVYGANSTVGNGGEGGYVGLEAYGGQLRNSGSVLAWGGDTTDVAGSGGSGDQLYAYSEYGSLYEYTPAGSIYWSGQIDLSGGDAVATGTGNGGSAGDVYAEVYGGSETLKANLVFLGYSKVQAYGGEGNHGGSAGGYELYNYDDEVDGSPEDAYAFAGNVISQAAVVAYGGNARATGIDAQGNGGRGGDFYLETDYYPTALLVPNSQKTTHNGNVNIAGGTGRNQNSIYINYGGYSWVWGYNGASITGTFNSDGGDDLGTTTGTVGYGGYAPALYVYSELGVAKVNGNVSVNGGDGNYRGGYSDGMYIYGNTVNVASTIKANGGNADATEVGSQGGYGGYIELKATRPENSTVTGSATYAGGTGATKGNEGGYMRLISCAGAGC
;
A
#
# COMPACT_ATOMS: atom_id res chain seq x y z
N MET A 1 51.29 -35.81 46.92
CA MET A 1 51.31 -34.54 46.16
C MET A 1 50.26 -34.66 45.06
N MET A 2 49.23 -33.81 45.10
CA MET A 2 47.90 -34.09 44.53
C MET A 2 47.97 -34.59 43.08
N LYS A 3 47.46 -35.82 42.90
CA LYS A 3 47.43 -36.62 41.67
C LYS A 3 46.04 -36.56 41.02
N TYR A 4 46.02 -37.03 39.76
CA TYR A 4 44.94 -37.65 38.96
C TYR A 4 44.26 -36.73 37.92
N LYS A 5 43.92 -37.13 36.67
CA LYS A 5 44.17 -38.27 35.74
C LYS A 5 43.55 -37.82 34.39
N ASN A 6 44.25 -37.83 33.26
CA ASN A 6 44.26 -38.85 32.18
C ASN A 6 42.94 -39.10 31.39
N ARG A 7 43.00 -38.81 30.06
CA ARG A 7 42.48 -39.56 28.88
C ARG A 7 40.97 -39.70 28.60
N GLY A 8 40.53 -38.98 27.55
CA GLY A 8 40.04 -39.43 26.22
C GLY A 8 38.98 -40.55 26.06
N LEU A 9 37.99 -40.29 25.17
CA LEU A 9 37.24 -41.25 24.31
C LEU A 9 36.29 -40.43 23.39
N ARG A 10 36.37 -40.40 22.05
CA ARG A 10 35.79 -41.30 21.01
C ARG A 10 34.43 -41.92 21.37
N THR A 11 33.39 -41.71 20.54
CA THR A 11 32.82 -42.67 19.56
C THR A 11 31.41 -42.26 19.10
N ALA A 12 31.13 -42.53 17.82
CA ALA A 12 29.90 -42.31 17.06
C ALA A 12 28.66 -43.07 17.56
N LEU A 13 27.46 -42.61 17.16
CA LEU A 13 26.28 -43.47 17.01
C LEU A 13 25.41 -43.01 15.84
N ALA A 14 25.15 -43.94 14.92
CA ALA A 14 24.27 -43.82 13.77
C ALA A 14 22.81 -44.11 14.17
N VAL A 15 21.83 -43.49 13.49
CA VAL A 15 20.47 -44.03 13.40
C VAL A 15 19.97 -43.88 11.97
N ALA A 16 19.46 -44.99 11.44
CA ALA A 16 19.02 -45.19 10.07
C ALA A 16 17.72 -44.46 9.73
N ILE A 17 17.63 -43.97 8.49
CA ILE A 17 16.39 -43.54 7.85
C ILE A 17 15.64 -44.80 7.40
N ALA A 18 14.48 -45.06 8.00
CA ALA A 18 13.52 -46.02 7.50
C ALA A 18 12.47 -45.28 6.66
N SER A 19 12.46 -45.58 5.37
CA SER A 19 11.44 -45.14 4.41
C SER A 19 10.10 -45.79 4.76
N ALA A 20 9.09 -44.98 5.07
CA ALA A 20 7.69 -45.42 5.09
C ALA A 20 6.87 -44.49 4.18
N THR A 21 6.51 -45.02 3.02
CA THR A 21 5.42 -44.54 2.18
C THR A 21 4.09 -44.61 2.94
N LEU A 22 3.23 -43.58 2.87
CA LEU A 22 1.78 -43.77 2.78
C LEU A 22 1.05 -42.47 2.37
N ALA A 23 0.13 -42.61 1.43
CA ALA A 23 -0.85 -41.61 1.00
C ALA A 23 -2.14 -41.70 1.84
N GLY A 24 -2.94 -40.62 1.88
CA GLY A 24 -4.40 -40.69 2.05
C GLY A 24 -5.08 -39.79 3.11
N CYS A 25 -5.89 -38.84 2.62
CA CYS A 25 -7.18 -38.26 3.08
C CYS A 25 -7.65 -38.20 4.57
N GLY A 26 -8.23 -37.05 4.97
CA GLY A 26 -9.55 -36.98 5.66
C GLY A 26 -9.69 -36.23 7.02
N SER A 27 -10.40 -35.07 6.99
CA SER A 27 -11.37 -34.44 7.94
C SER A 27 -11.15 -34.25 9.47
N ASP A 28 -11.36 -32.98 9.89
CA ASP A 28 -12.06 -32.38 11.07
C ASP A 28 -11.73 -32.63 12.57
N SER A 29 -11.46 -31.48 13.23
CA SER A 29 -11.90 -31.00 14.57
C SER A 29 -10.99 -31.03 15.83
N LYS A 30 -10.73 -29.80 16.33
CA LYS A 30 -10.50 -29.25 17.71
C LYS A 30 -9.22 -29.54 18.55
N GLU A 31 -8.51 -28.43 18.83
CA GLU A 31 -7.82 -27.94 20.08
C GLU A 31 -7.03 -28.91 21.00
N ALA A 32 -5.87 -28.61 21.61
CA ALA A 32 -4.96 -27.45 21.69
C ALA A 32 -3.61 -27.84 22.35
N SER A 33 -2.58 -26.99 22.17
CA SER A 33 -1.30 -26.86 22.92
C SER A 33 -0.24 -27.97 22.74
N SER A 34 1.08 -27.76 22.64
CA SER A 34 1.98 -26.64 22.99
C SER A 34 3.33 -26.78 22.24
N SER A 35 3.90 -25.69 21.72
CA SER A 35 5.26 -25.62 21.13
C SER A 35 6.38 -25.84 22.15
N PRO A 36 7.57 -26.25 21.68
CA PRO A 36 8.71 -25.31 21.72
C PRO A 36 9.46 -25.20 20.39
N ALA A 37 10.01 -24.01 20.16
CA ALA A 37 10.63 -23.51 18.95
C ALA A 37 12.06 -24.03 18.69
N ALA A 38 12.38 -24.22 17.41
CA ALA A 38 13.44 -23.49 16.66
C ALA A 38 14.11 -24.37 15.59
N ALA A 39 13.98 -23.96 14.31
CA ALA A 39 15.04 -23.87 13.29
C ALA A 39 14.39 -23.73 11.91
N ALA A 40 14.87 -22.77 11.12
CA ALA A 40 14.23 -22.26 9.92
C ALA A 40 13.96 -23.29 8.81
N THR A 41 12.69 -23.39 8.42
CA THR A 41 12.23 -23.56 7.03
C THR A 41 10.92 -22.79 6.90
N VAL A 42 10.97 -21.53 6.44
CA VAL A 42 9.75 -20.82 6.00
C VAL A 42 9.59 -21.12 4.51
N GLU A 43 8.98 -22.26 4.20
CA GLU A 43 8.25 -22.45 2.96
C GLU A 43 6.85 -22.97 3.27
N ALA A 44 5.87 -22.06 3.18
CA ALA A 44 4.48 -22.23 2.74
C ALA A 44 3.76 -20.87 2.96
N ALA A 45 2.90 -20.34 2.08
CA ALA A 45 2.51 -20.69 0.72
C ALA A 45 1.92 -19.40 0.10
N GLY A 46 1.95 -19.26 -1.23
CA GLY A 46 1.30 -18.13 -1.89
C GLY A 46 -0.18 -18.00 -1.50
N GLY A 47 -0.65 -16.76 -1.43
CA GLY A 47 -2.05 -16.47 -1.07
C GLY A 47 -2.34 -15.01 -0.77
N MET A 48 -1.30 -14.19 -0.52
CA MET A 48 -1.49 -12.74 -0.43
C MET A 48 -2.00 -12.19 -1.75
N THR A 49 -2.77 -11.11 -1.63
CA THR A 49 -3.39 -10.42 -2.75
C THR A 49 -3.16 -8.92 -2.59
N VAL A 50 -2.85 -8.26 -3.71
CA VAL A 50 -3.08 -6.82 -3.86
C VAL A 50 -4.46 -6.68 -4.46
N LYS A 51 -5.38 -6.01 -3.75
CA LYS A 51 -6.74 -5.74 -4.21
C LYS A 51 -6.90 -4.23 -4.34
N LEU A 52 -7.13 -3.78 -5.56
CA LEU A 52 -7.44 -2.41 -5.92
C LEU A 52 -8.81 -2.45 -6.60
N GLN A 53 -9.86 -2.01 -5.91
CA GLN A 53 -11.23 -2.12 -6.39
C GLN A 53 -11.95 -0.78 -6.35
N GLY A 54 -12.37 -0.29 -7.50
CA GLY A 54 -13.28 0.84 -7.60
C GLY A 54 -14.66 0.49 -7.07
N GLY A 55 -15.26 1.44 -6.38
CA GLY A 55 -16.60 1.38 -5.85
C GLY A 55 -17.66 1.51 -6.95
N ILE A 56 -18.87 1.08 -6.64
CA ILE A 56 -20.00 1.02 -7.55
C ILE A 56 -20.66 2.40 -7.64
N GLY A 57 -20.87 2.92 -8.85
CA GLY A 57 -21.69 4.09 -9.13
C GLY A 57 -23.19 3.81 -9.18
N GLY A 58 -23.96 4.88 -9.03
CA GLY A 58 -25.41 4.90 -9.23
C GLY A 58 -25.82 4.74 -10.70
N ASN A 59 -27.11 4.50 -10.92
CA ASN A 59 -27.70 4.29 -12.25
C ASN A 59 -28.21 5.58 -12.93
N GLY A 60 -28.03 6.75 -12.32
CA GLY A 60 -28.42 8.03 -12.92
C GLY A 60 -27.61 8.36 -14.18
N ALA A 61 -28.13 9.28 -15.02
CA ALA A 61 -27.42 9.72 -16.22
C ALA A 61 -26.07 10.39 -15.85
N GLY A 62 -24.99 9.99 -16.53
CA GLY A 62 -23.66 10.58 -16.39
C GLY A 62 -22.80 10.05 -15.24
N ASN A 63 -23.25 9.05 -14.49
CA ASN A 63 -22.53 8.58 -13.30
C ASN A 63 -21.67 7.36 -13.58
N SER A 64 -20.51 7.28 -12.94
CA SER A 64 -19.49 6.27 -13.20
C SER A 64 -19.22 5.42 -11.97
N GLY A 65 -18.90 4.15 -12.16
CA GLY A 65 -18.17 3.40 -11.14
C GLY A 65 -16.76 3.96 -10.98
N GLY A 66 -16.17 3.77 -9.80
CA GLY A 66 -14.82 4.25 -9.51
C GLY A 66 -13.73 3.41 -10.17
N SER A 67 -12.53 3.94 -10.22
CA SER A 67 -11.40 3.24 -10.85
C SER A 67 -10.77 2.20 -9.93
N GLY A 68 -10.21 1.16 -10.53
CA GLY A 68 -9.41 0.15 -9.85
C GLY A 68 -7.98 0.60 -9.57
N ASP A 69 -7.46 1.64 -10.22
CA ASP A 69 -6.13 2.23 -10.01
C ASP A 69 -4.95 1.25 -10.02
N ASP A 70 -3.73 1.78 -9.90
CA ASP A 70 -2.54 1.13 -10.46
C ASP A 70 -1.63 0.50 -9.40
N PHE A 71 -0.89 -0.54 -9.81
CA PHE A 71 0.20 -1.15 -9.03
C PHE A 71 1.54 -0.89 -9.73
N TYR A 72 2.31 0.06 -9.18
CA TYR A 72 3.59 0.53 -9.70
C TYR A 72 4.76 0.11 -8.81
N LEU A 73 5.68 -0.69 -9.38
CA LEU A 73 6.97 -0.97 -8.76
C LEU A 73 8.08 -0.40 -9.62
N TYR A 74 8.72 0.63 -9.13
CA TYR A 74 9.69 1.40 -9.88
C TYR A 74 11.06 1.36 -9.17
N LYS A 75 12.13 1.22 -9.93
CA LYS A 75 13.47 1.23 -9.37
C LYS A 75 14.39 2.01 -10.29
N GLU A 76 15.14 2.94 -9.72
CA GLU A 76 16.22 3.65 -10.40
C GLU A 76 17.59 3.14 -9.92
N ALA A 77 18.52 3.05 -10.86
CA ALA A 77 19.94 2.72 -10.74
C ALA A 77 20.34 1.38 -10.07
N GLY A 78 21.25 0.65 -10.71
CA GLY A 78 22.01 -0.42 -10.08
C GLY A 78 21.42 -1.84 -10.16
N GLY A 79 22.27 -2.83 -9.87
CA GLY A 79 22.07 -4.24 -10.25
C GLY A 79 21.12 -5.08 -9.41
N GLY A 80 20.31 -4.48 -8.54
CA GLY A 80 19.29 -5.21 -7.78
C GLY A 80 17.99 -5.41 -8.58
N ASP A 81 17.27 -6.49 -8.30
CA ASP A 81 16.09 -6.87 -9.10
C ASP A 81 14.79 -6.21 -8.57
N VAL A 82 13.81 -6.07 -9.46
CA VAL A 82 12.40 -5.81 -9.14
C VAL A 82 11.63 -7.11 -9.24
N LYS A 83 10.90 -7.49 -8.18
CA LYS A 83 10.32 -8.82 -8.02
C LYS A 83 8.93 -8.79 -7.39
N VAL A 84 7.99 -9.53 -7.98
CA VAL A 84 6.74 -9.97 -7.34
C VAL A 84 6.72 -11.50 -7.35
N LEU A 85 6.93 -12.12 -6.19
CA LEU A 85 7.08 -13.56 -6.03
C LEU A 85 5.87 -14.18 -5.33
N LYS A 86 5.49 -15.38 -5.76
CA LYS A 86 4.38 -16.14 -5.17
C LYS A 86 4.72 -16.74 -3.80
N THR A 87 6.00 -16.86 -3.48
CA THR A 87 6.49 -17.46 -2.23
C THR A 87 7.35 -16.46 -1.45
N GLY A 88 7.70 -16.86 -0.22
CA GLY A 88 8.47 -16.04 0.71
C GLY A 88 7.59 -15.13 1.57
N ALA A 89 8.23 -14.51 2.55
CA ALA A 89 7.65 -13.50 3.41
C ALA A 89 8.76 -12.51 3.81
N ALA A 90 8.43 -11.23 3.88
CA ALA A 90 9.33 -10.22 4.40
C ALA A 90 9.39 -10.37 5.92
N ASN A 91 10.59 -10.48 6.48
CA ASN A 91 10.77 -10.51 7.92
C ASN A 91 11.00 -9.09 8.45
N ALA A 92 9.92 -8.43 8.87
CA ALA A 92 9.96 -7.14 9.55
C ALA A 92 9.93 -7.28 11.09
N ALA A 93 10.13 -8.49 11.63
CA ALA A 93 10.25 -8.66 13.07
C ALA A 93 11.54 -8.01 13.56
N PHE A 94 11.45 -7.39 14.73
CA PHE A 94 12.58 -6.79 15.43
C PHE A 94 12.54 -7.18 16.90
N THR A 95 13.71 -7.16 17.53
CA THR A 95 13.79 -7.33 18.97
C THR A 95 13.59 -5.98 19.63
N ALA A 96 12.53 -5.84 20.40
CA ALA A 96 12.27 -4.63 21.17
C ALA A 96 13.47 -4.31 22.08
N LYS A 97 13.97 -3.07 22.02
CA LYS A 97 15.00 -2.61 22.95
C LYS A 97 14.35 -2.16 24.26
N SER A 98 15.03 -2.45 25.37
CA SER A 98 14.71 -1.92 26.69
C SER A 98 15.78 -0.93 27.12
N PHE A 99 15.38 0.20 27.68
CA PHE A 99 16.27 1.20 28.22
C PHE A 99 16.05 1.32 29.73
N THR A 100 17.11 1.62 30.47
CA THR A 100 17.01 1.95 31.89
C THR A 100 16.85 3.47 31.99
N PRO A 101 15.70 3.99 32.45
CA PRO A 101 15.49 5.43 32.50
C PRO A 101 16.42 6.11 33.50
N SER A 102 16.92 7.29 33.13
CA SER A 102 17.62 8.26 33.97
C SER A 102 16.73 9.49 34.16
N PHE A 103 16.46 9.87 35.41
CA PHE A 103 15.52 10.97 35.72
C PHE A 103 16.21 12.29 36.08
N GLY A 104 17.54 12.37 35.97
CA GLY A 104 18.30 13.55 36.39
C GLY A 104 18.24 13.84 37.89
N ALA A 105 18.50 15.11 38.26
CA ALA A 105 18.63 15.56 39.65
C ALA A 105 17.28 15.69 40.38
N VAL A 106 16.23 16.11 39.67
CA VAL A 106 14.90 16.39 40.22
C VAL A 106 13.87 15.47 39.57
N LYS A 107 13.68 14.30 40.17
CA LYS A 107 12.70 13.32 39.70
C LYS A 107 11.28 13.63 40.20
N ALA A 108 10.32 13.73 39.26
CA ALA A 108 8.89 13.64 39.54
C ALA A 108 8.43 12.17 39.52
N THR A 109 7.63 11.76 40.50
CA THR A 109 7.03 10.41 40.54
C THR A 109 5.55 10.52 40.82
N VAL A 110 4.73 10.07 39.86
CA VAL A 110 3.28 10.04 39.96
C VAL A 110 2.87 8.61 40.32
N SER A 111 2.49 8.40 41.57
CA SER A 111 2.15 7.06 42.13
C SER A 111 0.67 6.89 42.48
N ALA A 112 -0.11 7.95 42.36
CA ALA A 112 -1.56 7.99 42.50
C ALA A 112 -2.12 9.00 41.50
N ASN A 113 -3.45 9.02 41.31
CA ASN A 113 -4.10 9.99 40.44
C ASN A 113 -3.73 11.42 40.87
N THR A 114 -3.12 12.16 39.95
CA THR A 114 -2.60 13.51 40.15
C THR A 114 -3.15 14.38 39.05
N ASP A 115 -3.84 15.45 39.41
CA ASP A 115 -4.47 16.39 38.49
C ASP A 115 -3.79 17.76 38.60
N LEU A 116 -3.13 18.17 37.52
CA LEU A 116 -2.41 19.44 37.43
C LEU A 116 -3.26 20.56 36.84
N SER A 117 -4.43 20.25 36.28
CA SER A 117 -5.30 21.26 35.66
C SER A 117 -5.82 22.29 36.66
N GLY A 118 -6.04 21.87 37.91
CA GLY A 118 -6.41 22.76 39.02
C GLY A 118 -5.24 23.40 39.75
N SER A 119 -3.99 23.05 39.42
CA SER A 119 -2.78 23.51 40.11
C SER A 119 -1.84 24.31 39.20
N MET A 120 -2.37 24.93 38.14
CA MET A 120 -1.60 25.85 37.30
C MET A 120 -1.41 27.20 38.00
N LEU A 121 -0.18 27.73 37.93
CA LEU A 121 0.14 29.08 38.36
C LEU A 121 0.15 30.02 37.16
N ALA A 122 -0.41 31.22 37.31
CA ALA A 122 -0.40 32.22 36.24
C ALA A 122 0.98 32.84 35.98
N ASP A 123 1.82 32.85 37.00
CA ASP A 123 3.21 33.28 37.00
C ASP A 123 3.89 32.62 38.21
N CYS A 124 5.21 32.77 38.32
CA CYS A 124 6.01 32.34 39.44
C CYS A 124 5.58 33.09 40.72
N ALA A 125 4.61 32.51 41.42
CA ALA A 125 3.97 33.12 42.57
C ALA A 125 4.91 33.17 43.78
N ALA A 126 4.73 34.21 44.61
CA ALA A 126 5.43 34.36 45.89
C ALA A 126 5.01 33.34 46.96
N THR A 127 3.92 32.59 46.74
CA THR A 127 3.50 31.49 47.61
C THR A 127 3.49 30.21 46.80
N PRO A 128 4.49 29.34 46.97
CA PRO A 128 4.59 28.10 46.21
C PRO A 128 3.51 27.11 46.68
N PRO A 129 3.18 26.09 45.87
CA PRO A 129 2.39 24.95 46.31
C PRO A 129 3.01 24.24 47.53
N ALA A 130 2.27 23.30 48.13
CA ALA A 130 2.80 22.50 49.23
C ALA A 130 4.06 21.73 48.80
N ALA A 131 5.04 21.58 49.71
CA ALA A 131 6.27 20.85 49.44
C ALA A 131 5.98 19.44 48.87
N GLY A 132 6.63 19.11 47.77
CA GLY A 132 6.48 17.86 47.03
C GLY A 132 5.35 17.85 46.00
N ALA A 133 4.47 18.86 45.98
CA ALA A 133 3.41 18.95 44.99
C ALA A 133 3.97 19.28 43.60
N LEU A 134 3.45 18.59 42.58
CA LEU A 134 3.72 18.91 41.18
C LEU A 134 2.81 20.05 40.74
N TYR A 135 3.30 20.92 39.86
CA TYR A 135 2.53 22.03 39.30
C TYR A 135 3.09 22.48 37.94
N GLN A 136 2.27 23.19 37.17
CA GLN A 136 2.62 23.80 35.88
C GLN A 136 2.47 25.33 35.99
N VAL A 137 3.15 26.07 35.11
CA VAL A 137 3.08 27.53 35.02
C VAL A 137 2.60 27.91 33.62
N ILE A 138 1.70 28.90 33.53
CA ILE A 138 1.19 29.40 32.25
C ILE A 138 2.36 29.96 31.40
N ASN A 139 2.40 29.57 30.14
CA ASN A 139 3.43 29.89 29.14
C ASN A 139 4.85 29.37 29.46
N ASP A 140 4.96 28.35 30.31
CA ASP A 140 6.21 27.65 30.57
C ASP A 140 6.07 26.17 30.19
N SER A 141 7.02 25.63 29.43
CA SER A 141 7.03 24.21 29.04
C SER A 141 7.55 23.29 30.15
N ARG A 142 8.10 23.84 31.24
CA ARG A 142 8.68 23.03 32.31
C ARG A 142 7.62 22.52 33.28
N LEU A 143 7.85 21.31 33.80
CA LEU A 143 7.13 20.79 34.96
C LEU A 143 7.90 21.12 36.24
N PHE A 144 7.21 21.48 37.31
CA PHE A 144 7.83 21.83 38.58
C PHE A 144 7.39 20.91 39.72
N LYS A 145 8.27 20.76 40.71
CA LYS A 145 8.01 20.07 41.98
C LYS A 145 8.37 21.00 43.12
N SER A 146 7.36 21.50 43.82
CA SER A 146 7.57 22.53 44.83
C SER A 146 8.43 22.02 45.99
N ASN A 147 9.32 22.86 46.52
CA ASN A 147 10.03 22.64 47.77
C ASN A 147 9.26 23.18 48.99
N GLY A 148 8.18 23.94 48.77
CA GLY A 148 7.30 24.53 49.78
C GLY A 148 7.94 25.62 50.67
N ILE A 149 9.12 26.13 50.30
CA ILE A 149 9.91 27.07 51.11
C ILE A 149 10.29 28.34 50.33
N THR A 150 10.56 28.25 49.03
CA THR A 150 11.03 29.38 48.19
C THR A 150 9.91 30.01 47.34
N THR A 151 10.24 31.03 46.55
CA THR A 151 9.40 31.45 45.42
C THR A 151 9.16 30.26 44.48
N ALA A 152 8.01 30.22 43.80
CA ALA A 152 7.80 29.22 42.75
C ALA A 152 8.77 29.43 41.58
N CYS A 153 8.99 28.36 40.78
CA CYS A 153 9.83 28.31 39.59
C CYS A 153 11.34 28.42 39.78
N GLU A 154 11.84 28.22 41.00
CA GLU A 154 13.28 28.18 41.25
C GLU A 154 13.94 27.01 40.50
N ALA A 155 15.22 27.15 40.18
CA ALA A 155 15.95 26.16 39.37
C ALA A 155 15.92 24.76 40.00
N GLU A 156 15.94 24.66 41.33
CA GLU A 156 15.89 23.40 42.08
C GLU A 156 14.50 22.73 42.08
N GLU A 157 13.45 23.45 41.67
CA GLU A 157 12.09 22.92 41.53
C GLU A 157 11.81 22.37 40.12
N VAL A 158 12.64 22.70 39.12
CA VAL A 158 12.47 22.24 37.73
C VAL A 158 12.64 20.73 37.68
N VAL A 159 11.61 20.02 37.24
CA VAL A 159 11.63 18.57 37.09
C VAL A 159 12.54 18.22 35.92
N THR A 160 13.57 17.41 36.20
CA THR A 160 14.48 16.92 35.17
C THR A 160 14.03 15.58 34.59
N GLY A 161 13.10 14.86 35.21
CA GLY A 161 12.59 13.59 34.67
C GLY A 161 11.29 13.14 35.32
N LEU A 162 10.44 12.47 34.54
CA LEU A 162 9.06 12.11 34.90
C LEU A 162 8.85 10.60 34.95
N ASP A 163 8.26 10.09 36.03
CA ASP A 163 7.96 8.66 36.23
C ASP A 163 6.49 8.46 36.63
N VAL A 164 5.63 8.14 35.67
CA VAL A 164 4.21 7.81 35.91
C VAL A 164 4.08 6.31 36.14
N LYS A 165 3.68 5.92 37.36
CA LYS A 165 3.59 4.52 37.76
C LYS A 165 2.35 3.84 37.20
N SER A 166 2.45 2.52 37.06
CA SER A 166 1.28 1.69 36.73
C SER A 166 0.17 1.87 37.76
N GLY A 167 -1.07 1.99 37.26
CA GLY A 167 -2.26 2.28 38.05
C GLY A 167 -2.46 3.76 38.42
N ALA A 168 -1.48 4.64 38.15
CA ALA A 168 -1.62 6.08 38.37
C ALA A 168 -2.05 6.82 37.09
N THR A 169 -2.86 7.87 37.26
CA THR A 169 -3.22 8.81 36.19
C THR A 169 -2.59 10.17 36.45
N LEU A 170 -1.91 10.74 35.45
CA LEU A 170 -1.49 12.14 35.44
C LEU A 170 -2.41 12.91 34.49
N THR A 171 -3.20 13.84 35.03
CA THR A 171 -4.00 14.78 34.23
C THR A 171 -3.23 16.10 34.13
N LEU A 172 -2.87 16.51 32.92
CA LEU A 172 -2.18 17.76 32.64
C LEU A 172 -3.16 18.92 32.48
N GLY A 173 -2.73 20.12 32.83
CA GLY A 173 -3.42 21.37 32.49
C GLY A 173 -2.88 21.97 31.18
N VAL A 174 -3.74 22.71 30.47
CA VAL A 174 -3.38 23.45 29.26
C VAL A 174 -2.52 24.67 29.65
N ASN A 175 -1.20 24.47 29.75
CA ASN A 175 -0.27 25.46 30.28
C ASN A 175 0.34 26.38 29.22
N TYR A 176 0.19 26.11 27.92
CA TYR A 176 0.88 26.89 26.89
C TYR A 176 -0.09 27.72 26.04
N THR A 177 -0.14 29.04 26.27
CA THR A 177 -1.16 29.92 25.65
C THR A 177 -0.74 30.57 24.34
N ASN A 178 0.55 30.54 23.98
CA ASN A 178 0.97 30.97 22.64
C ASN A 178 0.27 30.13 21.55
N TRP A 179 -0.02 28.86 21.86
CA TRP A 179 -0.76 27.92 21.03
C TRP A 179 -2.10 27.51 21.68
N THR A 180 -2.58 28.26 22.68
CA THR A 180 -3.85 28.18 23.45
C THR A 180 -4.40 26.84 23.98
N ASP A 181 -4.13 25.68 23.41
CA ASP A 181 -4.77 24.39 23.73
C ASP A 181 -3.79 23.28 24.15
N TRP A 182 -2.51 23.60 24.37
CA TRP A 182 -1.46 22.62 24.69
C TRP A 182 -1.13 22.49 26.18
N ALA A 183 -0.94 21.25 26.63
CA ALA A 183 -0.09 20.91 27.76
C ALA A 183 1.32 20.56 27.26
N TYR A 184 2.26 21.47 27.44
CA TYR A 184 3.65 21.29 27.07
C TYR A 184 4.48 20.93 28.30
N VAL A 185 5.10 19.74 28.28
CA VAL A 185 5.99 19.24 29.32
C VAL A 185 7.33 18.86 28.72
N ARG A 186 8.34 19.69 28.97
CA ARG A 186 9.74 19.46 28.65
C ARG A 186 10.53 19.12 29.91
N VAL A 187 11.32 18.05 29.84
CA VAL A 187 12.26 17.63 30.88
C VAL A 187 13.64 17.35 30.27
N ASP A 188 14.72 17.62 31.01
CA ASP A 188 16.08 17.44 30.47
C ASP A 188 16.54 15.97 30.40
N ALA A 189 15.91 15.07 31.16
CA ALA A 189 16.21 13.64 31.21
C ALA A 189 15.01 12.82 30.71
N ASP A 190 14.81 11.59 31.22
CA ASP A 190 13.84 10.67 30.63
C ASP A 190 12.42 10.83 31.18
N ILE A 191 11.46 10.53 30.30
CA ILE A 191 10.05 10.32 30.63
C ILE A 191 9.78 8.81 30.62
N ARG A 192 9.32 8.27 31.74
CA ARG A 192 8.74 6.92 31.81
C ARG A 192 7.25 6.99 32.10
N ASN A 193 6.44 6.44 31.20
CA ASN A 193 5.00 6.30 31.40
C ASN A 193 4.59 4.82 31.49
N ASN A 194 4.29 4.33 32.68
CA ASN A 194 3.69 3.00 32.89
C ASN A 194 2.22 3.07 33.33
N GLY A 195 1.67 4.29 33.48
CA GLY A 195 0.31 4.54 33.96
C GLY A 195 -0.60 5.08 32.85
N LYS A 196 -1.31 6.17 33.12
CA LYS A 196 -2.06 6.94 32.12
C LYS A 196 -1.62 8.40 32.21
N ILE A 197 -1.34 9.02 31.07
CA ILE A 197 -1.24 10.47 30.92
C ILE A 197 -2.47 10.92 30.12
N THR A 198 -3.12 11.99 30.57
CA THR A 198 -4.31 12.58 29.95
C THR A 198 -4.27 14.09 30.19
N ILE A 199 -5.18 14.82 29.58
CA ILE A 199 -5.27 16.28 29.70
C ILE A 199 -6.66 16.74 30.16
N ALA A 200 -6.78 18.00 30.56
CA ALA A 200 -8.08 18.65 30.73
C ALA A 200 -8.71 19.04 29.39
N ASP A 201 -10.00 19.37 29.40
CA ASP A 201 -10.66 19.98 28.25
C ASP A 201 -10.10 21.38 28.01
N PHE A 202 -9.82 21.73 26.75
CA PHE A 202 -9.58 23.12 26.38
C PHE A 202 -10.91 23.89 26.29
N SER A 203 -11.92 23.25 25.70
CA SER A 203 -13.29 23.76 25.64
C SER A 203 -14.30 22.60 25.61
N ALA A 204 -15.59 22.93 25.64
CA ALA A 204 -16.65 21.93 25.52
C ALA A 204 -16.63 21.16 24.18
N THR A 205 -15.96 21.69 23.16
CA THR A 205 -15.89 21.09 21.81
C THR A 205 -14.50 20.57 21.44
N GLN A 206 -13.47 20.81 22.27
CA GLN A 206 -12.08 20.47 21.97
C GLN A 206 -11.35 19.98 23.22
N ARG A 207 -10.76 18.79 23.14
CA ARG A 207 -9.78 18.30 24.13
C ARG A 207 -8.47 19.06 23.99
N GLY A 208 -7.75 19.25 25.09
CA GLY A 208 -6.40 19.81 24.99
C GLY A 208 -5.44 18.86 24.26
N ASN A 209 -4.34 19.43 23.78
CA ASN A 209 -3.24 18.73 23.13
C ASN A 209 -2.12 18.43 24.13
N ILE A 210 -1.38 17.33 23.96
CA ILE A 210 -0.25 16.97 24.83
C ILE A 210 1.04 17.02 24.01
N ASP A 211 2.04 17.74 24.51
CA ASP A 211 3.41 17.71 24.01
C ASP A 211 4.37 17.29 25.13
N LEU A 212 5.05 16.16 24.92
CA LEU A 212 6.03 15.59 25.83
C LEU A 212 7.43 15.59 25.19
N GLU A 213 8.32 16.40 25.74
CA GLU A 213 9.73 16.46 25.34
C GLU A 213 10.64 15.90 26.45
N GLY A 214 11.54 15.00 26.09
CA GLY A 214 12.58 14.51 26.99
C GLY A 214 13.80 13.95 26.28
N SER A 215 14.84 13.60 27.04
CA SER A 215 15.99 12.87 26.48
C SER A 215 15.55 11.53 25.87
N SER A 216 14.64 10.82 26.52
CA SER A 216 14.04 9.58 26.00
C SER A 216 12.63 9.40 26.56
N TYR A 217 11.75 8.82 25.75
CA TYR A 217 10.43 8.37 26.16
C TYR A 217 10.38 6.85 26.23
N ILE A 218 9.96 6.31 27.38
CA ILE A 218 9.83 4.87 27.62
C ILE A 218 8.44 4.60 28.19
N GLY A 219 7.51 4.21 27.33
CA GLY A 219 6.10 4.03 27.65
C GLY A 219 5.61 2.59 27.55
N SER A 220 4.94 2.09 28.60
CA SER A 220 4.02 0.94 28.53
C SER A 220 2.59 1.30 28.97
N GLY A 221 2.43 2.50 29.51
CA GLY A 221 1.17 3.11 29.88
C GLY A 221 0.49 3.84 28.73
N LYS A 222 -0.69 4.38 28.98
CA LYS A 222 -1.51 5.05 27.97
C LYS A 222 -1.24 6.55 27.89
N ILE A 223 -1.48 7.13 26.70
CA ILE A 223 -1.75 8.56 26.54
C ILE A 223 -3.13 8.71 25.90
N GLU A 224 -4.01 9.49 26.52
CA GLU A 224 -5.39 9.65 26.06
C GLU A 224 -5.74 11.15 25.97
N THR A 225 -6.00 11.61 24.75
CA THR A 225 -6.50 12.95 24.41
C THR A 225 -7.84 12.86 23.68
N ASN A 226 -8.44 11.67 23.61
CA ASN A 226 -9.72 11.47 22.97
C ASN A 226 -10.84 12.32 23.59
N GLY A 227 -11.83 12.67 22.78
CA GLY A 227 -13.06 13.34 23.19
C GLY A 227 -13.70 12.62 24.38
N THR A 228 -14.28 13.40 25.28
CA THR A 228 -14.96 12.92 26.50
C THR A 228 -16.36 13.53 26.69
N LEU A 229 -16.69 14.51 25.86
CA LEU A 229 -17.99 15.15 25.78
C LEU A 229 -18.57 14.90 24.38
N GLU A 230 -19.89 14.90 24.29
CA GLU A 230 -20.61 14.59 23.05
C GLU A 230 -20.14 15.46 21.87
N GLY A 231 -19.69 14.85 20.78
CA GLY A 231 -19.17 15.51 19.58
C GLY A 231 -17.87 16.30 19.78
N GLN A 232 -17.18 16.10 20.90
CA GLN A 232 -15.93 16.80 21.19
C GLN A 232 -14.79 16.22 20.37
N ASN A 233 -14.01 17.09 19.75
CA ASN A 233 -12.78 16.70 19.06
C ASN A 233 -11.76 16.11 20.05
N GLY A 234 -11.03 15.11 19.59
CA GLY A 234 -9.79 14.67 20.22
C GLY A 234 -8.73 15.77 20.15
N GLY A 235 -7.74 15.69 21.04
CA GLY A 235 -6.55 16.53 20.99
C GLY A 235 -5.33 15.75 20.50
N ASP A 236 -4.29 16.48 20.18
CA ASP A 236 -3.06 15.92 19.62
C ASP A 236 -2.18 15.27 20.70
N ILE A 237 -1.38 14.29 20.30
CA ILE A 237 -0.38 13.61 21.12
C ILE A 237 0.97 13.72 20.43
N TYR A 238 1.83 14.58 20.96
CA TYR A 238 3.19 14.77 20.50
C TYR A 238 4.15 14.21 21.55
N VAL A 239 5.03 13.31 21.11
CA VAL A 239 6.10 12.77 21.94
C VAL A 239 7.41 12.91 21.17
N TYR A 240 8.24 13.85 21.61
CA TYR A 240 9.56 14.08 21.06
C TYR A 240 10.65 13.62 22.02
N ALA A 241 11.62 12.88 21.50
CA ALA A 241 12.75 12.39 22.26
C ALA A 241 14.09 12.65 21.55
N ASP A 242 14.99 13.37 22.21
CA ASP A 242 16.35 13.67 21.70
C ASP A 242 17.18 12.40 21.43
N TYR A 243 16.78 11.25 21.97
CA TYR A 243 17.51 9.99 21.81
C TYR A 243 16.64 8.81 21.38
N ALA A 244 15.76 8.34 22.26
CA ALA A 244 14.95 7.15 22.01
C ALA A 244 13.48 7.35 22.38
N MET A 245 12.59 7.11 21.43
CA MET A 245 11.15 7.01 21.63
C MET A 245 10.74 5.54 21.60
N ILE A 246 10.23 5.02 22.72
CA ILE A 246 9.83 3.62 22.86
C ILE A 246 8.47 3.55 23.47
N ASN A 247 7.49 3.24 22.62
CA ASN A 247 6.12 3.04 23.04
C ASN A 247 5.71 1.56 22.95
N SER A 248 5.05 1.09 24.01
CA SER A 248 4.37 -0.20 24.09
C SER A 248 2.95 -0.09 24.64
N GLY A 249 2.54 1.11 25.05
CA GLY A 249 1.19 1.38 25.51
C GLY A 249 0.30 1.96 24.42
N ALA A 250 -1.00 1.98 24.65
CA ALA A 250 -1.96 2.52 23.69
C ALA A 250 -1.99 4.06 23.72
N MET A 251 -2.12 4.67 22.55
CA MET A 251 -2.38 6.11 22.42
C MET A 251 -3.69 6.33 21.67
N ASN A 252 -4.52 7.24 22.18
CA ASN A 252 -5.85 7.48 21.66
C ASN A 252 -6.17 8.98 21.58
N ALA A 253 -6.31 9.47 20.36
CA ALA A 253 -6.65 10.84 20.02
C ALA A 253 -8.02 10.93 19.32
N SER A 254 -8.89 9.92 19.44
CA SER A 254 -10.20 9.92 18.79
C SER A 254 -11.13 11.08 19.17
N GLY A 255 -11.96 11.54 18.25
CA GLY A 255 -13.12 12.36 18.58
C GLY A 255 -14.23 11.54 19.24
N ASP A 256 -15.13 12.22 19.95
CA ASP A 256 -16.29 11.60 20.59
C ASP A 256 -17.49 11.52 19.65
N ASP A 257 -18.33 10.50 19.83
CA ASP A 257 -19.58 10.36 19.12
C ASP A 257 -20.58 11.48 19.51
N SER A 258 -21.58 11.72 18.66
CA SER A 258 -22.64 12.69 18.92
C SER A 258 -24.03 12.20 18.53
N THR A 259 -25.04 12.69 19.24
CA THR A 259 -26.46 12.53 18.87
C THR A 259 -27.14 13.86 18.55
N THR A 260 -26.48 14.97 18.87
CA THR A 260 -27.05 16.33 18.82
C THR A 260 -26.26 17.30 17.94
N VAL A 261 -25.01 17.00 17.61
CA VAL A 261 -24.12 17.80 16.75
C VAL A 261 -23.31 16.87 15.82
N ALA A 262 -22.33 17.41 15.10
CA ALA A 262 -21.38 16.58 14.35
C ALA A 262 -20.57 15.67 15.27
N GLY A 263 -20.07 14.56 14.73
CA GLY A 263 -19.07 13.76 15.45
C GLY A 263 -17.78 14.56 15.61
N GLY A 264 -17.05 14.34 16.70
CA GLY A 264 -15.78 15.03 16.92
C GLY A 264 -14.71 14.51 15.98
N ASN A 265 -13.82 15.37 15.51
CA ASN A 265 -12.64 14.95 14.75
C ASN A 265 -11.61 14.29 15.67
N ALA A 266 -10.80 13.39 15.13
CA ALA A 266 -9.59 12.94 15.81
C ALA A 266 -8.56 14.07 15.91
N GLY A 267 -7.57 13.89 16.79
CA GLY A 267 -6.32 14.65 16.77
C GLY A 267 -5.15 13.79 16.27
N TYR A 268 -4.04 14.45 16.01
CA TYR A 268 -2.81 13.88 15.46
C TYR A 268 -1.99 13.14 16.52
N ILE A 269 -1.46 11.97 16.19
CA ILE A 269 -0.47 11.25 16.99
C ILE A 269 0.90 11.32 16.30
N TYR A 270 1.83 12.08 16.87
CA TYR A 270 3.21 12.23 16.38
C TYR A 270 4.22 11.67 17.38
N LEU A 271 4.98 10.65 16.97
CA LEU A 271 6.00 10.01 17.80
C LEU A 271 7.38 10.08 17.14
N GLU A 272 8.27 10.85 17.74
CA GLU A 272 9.61 11.10 17.22
C GLU A 272 10.70 10.74 18.23
N GLY A 273 11.73 10.06 17.73
CA GLY A 273 13.00 9.87 18.41
C GLY A 273 14.15 10.14 17.45
N ASP A 274 15.07 11.03 17.80
CA ASP A 274 16.17 11.42 16.91
C ASP A 274 16.99 10.23 16.42
N TYR A 275 17.31 9.27 17.29
CA TYR A 275 18.20 8.14 16.94
C TYR A 275 17.52 6.78 16.98
N TYR A 276 16.32 6.68 17.54
CA TYR A 276 15.62 5.40 17.68
C TYR A 276 14.14 5.59 17.98
N THR A 277 13.29 5.10 17.08
CA THR A 277 11.83 5.15 17.23
C THR A 277 11.27 3.74 17.18
N GLN A 278 10.58 3.34 18.25
CA GLN A 278 9.96 2.03 18.35
C GLN A 278 8.54 2.15 18.89
N ASN A 279 7.59 1.59 18.15
CA ASN A 279 6.21 1.42 18.59
C ASN A 279 5.77 -0.05 18.56
N THR A 280 5.19 -0.50 19.66
CA THR A 280 4.55 -1.81 19.79
C THR A 280 3.12 -1.69 20.33
N GLY A 281 2.72 -0.47 20.72
CA GLY A 281 1.38 -0.15 21.20
C GLY A 281 0.43 0.23 20.07
N LYS A 282 -0.87 0.15 20.33
CA LYS A 282 -1.90 0.58 19.37
C LYS A 282 -2.00 2.10 19.33
N LEU A 283 -1.99 2.70 18.14
CA LEU A 283 -2.27 4.12 17.93
C LEU A 283 -3.65 4.28 17.29
N THR A 284 -4.49 5.17 17.82
CA THR A 284 -5.88 5.34 17.39
C THR A 284 -6.21 6.83 17.21
N ALA A 285 -6.58 7.21 15.98
CA ALA A 285 -7.01 8.56 15.61
C ALA A 285 -8.29 8.44 14.79
N ARG A 286 -9.41 8.15 15.46
CA ARG A 286 -10.71 7.96 14.79
C ARG A 286 -11.63 9.15 14.99
N GLY A 287 -12.33 9.55 13.93
CA GLY A 287 -13.45 10.45 14.04
C GLY A 287 -14.63 9.82 14.80
N GLY A 288 -15.40 10.67 15.47
CA GLY A 288 -16.64 10.31 16.15
C GLY A 288 -17.79 10.16 15.17
N ASN A 289 -18.71 9.24 15.44
CA ASN A 289 -19.92 9.07 14.66
C ASN A 289 -20.97 10.12 15.07
N THR A 290 -21.95 10.38 14.21
CA THR A 290 -23.15 11.12 14.61
C THR A 290 -24.44 10.52 14.09
N THR A 291 -25.48 10.55 14.93
CA THR A 291 -26.86 10.27 14.51
C THR A 291 -27.68 11.54 14.29
N PHE A 292 -27.09 12.72 14.46
CA PHE A 292 -27.79 13.99 14.25
C PHE A 292 -28.03 14.22 12.75
N ALA A 293 -29.29 14.46 12.39
CA ALA A 293 -29.69 14.60 11.00
C ALA A 293 -28.90 15.73 10.31
N ALA A 294 -28.38 15.44 9.12
CA ALA A 294 -27.57 16.35 8.30
C ALA A 294 -26.21 16.79 8.89
N ALA A 295 -25.73 16.16 9.97
CA ALA A 295 -24.38 16.41 10.48
C ALA A 295 -23.37 15.35 10.00
N ALA A 296 -22.14 15.79 9.73
CA ALA A 296 -21.06 14.89 9.36
C ALA A 296 -20.57 14.09 10.57
N GLY A 297 -20.13 12.85 10.31
CA GLY A 297 -19.21 12.21 11.24
C GLY A 297 -17.88 12.95 11.23
N GLY A 298 -17.10 12.79 12.30
CA GLY A 298 -15.79 13.41 12.40
C GLY A 298 -14.76 12.68 11.54
N ASP A 299 -13.68 13.38 11.22
CA ASP A 299 -12.58 12.83 10.43
C ASP A 299 -11.55 12.12 11.32
N GLY A 300 -10.86 11.13 10.76
CA GLY A 300 -9.54 10.75 11.23
C GLY A 300 -8.53 11.86 10.92
N ASP A 301 -7.42 11.88 11.64
CA ASP A 301 -6.38 12.92 11.46
C ASP A 301 -5.06 12.26 11.02
N TYR A 302 -3.93 12.50 11.67
CA TYR A 302 -2.66 11.85 11.30
C TYR A 302 -2.19 10.84 12.37
N ILE A 303 -1.45 9.82 11.95
CA ILE A 303 -0.64 8.96 12.80
C ILE A 303 0.76 8.88 12.19
N GLU A 304 1.77 9.39 12.89
CA GLU A 304 3.13 9.43 12.37
C GLU A 304 4.18 8.89 13.35
N LEU A 305 5.10 8.10 12.79
CA LEU A 305 6.28 7.60 13.47
C LEU A 305 7.53 8.05 12.73
N TYR A 306 8.34 8.85 13.39
CA TYR A 306 9.47 9.54 12.78
C TYR A 306 10.78 9.22 13.50
N SER A 307 11.89 9.12 12.75
CA SER A 307 13.24 9.17 13.31
C SER A 307 14.18 9.96 12.41
N SER A 308 14.80 10.98 12.99
CA SER A 308 15.64 11.98 12.30
C SER A 308 16.97 11.42 11.82
N TRP A 309 17.53 10.45 12.53
CA TRP A 309 18.89 9.93 12.31
C TRP A 309 18.99 8.45 12.70
N GLY A 310 17.88 7.72 12.62
CA GLY A 310 17.78 6.39 13.18
C GLY A 310 16.66 5.52 12.60
N PRO A 311 16.59 4.26 13.05
CA PRO A 311 15.57 3.33 12.59
C PRO A 311 14.20 3.61 13.20
N VAL A 312 13.15 3.33 12.43
CA VAL A 312 11.77 3.23 12.89
C VAL A 312 11.33 1.76 12.88
N PHE A 313 10.86 1.29 14.03
CA PHE A 313 10.36 -0.07 14.20
C PHE A 313 8.93 -0.08 14.74
N ASN A 314 8.00 -0.61 13.96
CA ASN A 314 6.60 -0.73 14.35
C ASN A 314 6.10 -2.18 14.33
N SER A 315 5.43 -2.58 15.40
CA SER A 315 4.59 -3.79 15.45
C SER A 315 3.20 -3.52 16.04
N GLY A 316 2.96 -2.28 16.47
CA GLY A 316 1.65 -1.83 16.95
C GLY A 316 0.69 -1.59 15.78
N ALA A 317 -0.61 -1.79 16.00
CA ALA A 317 -1.61 -1.50 14.99
C ALA A 317 -1.94 0.00 14.94
N PHE A 318 -2.21 0.51 13.75
CA PHE A 318 -2.76 1.85 13.52
C PHE A 318 -4.22 1.74 13.13
N ASP A 319 -5.04 2.65 13.66
CA ASP A 319 -6.48 2.62 13.54
C ASP A 319 -7.02 4.05 13.36
N GLY A 320 -7.15 4.43 12.11
CA GLY A 320 -7.41 5.80 11.66
C GLY A 320 -8.68 5.88 10.83
N ARG A 321 -9.84 5.80 11.46
CA ARG A 321 -11.12 5.70 10.74
C ARG A 321 -11.93 6.98 10.89
N GLY A 322 -12.60 7.40 9.83
CA GLY A 322 -13.65 8.40 9.93
C GLY A 322 -14.85 7.90 10.73
N GLY A 323 -15.67 8.84 11.16
CA GLY A 323 -16.95 8.60 11.81
C GLY A 323 -18.12 8.59 10.83
N GLU A 324 -19.11 7.73 11.09
CA GLU A 324 -20.34 7.67 10.31
C GLU A 324 -21.23 8.89 10.60
N GLY A 325 -21.97 9.38 9.60
CA GLY A 325 -22.88 10.50 9.78
C GLY A 325 -23.88 10.66 8.64
N ALA A 326 -24.44 11.86 8.53
CA ALA A 326 -25.10 12.30 7.31
C ALA A 326 -24.09 12.18 6.18
N THR A 327 -23.04 13.00 6.19
CA THR A 327 -21.81 12.77 5.41
C THR A 327 -20.86 11.88 6.24
N GLY A 328 -20.15 10.96 5.60
CA GLY A 328 -19.12 10.18 6.27
C GLY A 328 -17.84 11.00 6.44
N GLY A 329 -17.17 10.86 7.58
CA GLY A 329 -15.85 11.46 7.79
C GLY A 329 -14.73 10.64 7.14
N ASP A 330 -13.61 11.30 6.88
CA ASP A 330 -12.46 10.73 6.20
C ASP A 330 -11.58 9.87 7.14
N GLY A 331 -10.82 8.94 6.58
CA GLY A 331 -9.82 8.14 7.28
C GLY A 331 -8.62 8.97 7.73
N ALA A 332 -7.83 8.43 8.64
CA ALA A 332 -6.61 9.08 9.10
C ALA A 332 -5.44 8.73 8.17
N ASP A 333 -4.55 9.68 7.91
CA ASP A 333 -3.31 9.42 7.20
C ASP A 333 -2.27 8.77 8.13
N VAL A 334 -1.45 7.91 7.56
CA VAL A 334 -0.38 7.20 8.27
C VAL A 334 0.96 7.46 7.61
N TYR A 335 1.92 7.98 8.38
CA TYR A 335 3.29 8.19 7.93
C TYR A 335 4.28 7.42 8.82
N MET A 336 5.24 6.75 8.18
CA MET A 336 6.40 6.17 8.86
C MET A 336 7.66 6.62 8.14
N TYR A 337 8.55 7.30 8.84
CA TYR A 337 9.72 7.92 8.23
C TYR A 337 11.00 7.63 9.02
N ALA A 338 11.96 6.96 8.37
CA ALA A 338 13.26 6.65 8.97
C ALA A 338 14.39 7.29 8.14
N TYR A 339 15.02 8.33 8.69
CA TYR A 339 16.18 8.96 8.05
C TYR A 339 17.50 8.40 8.56
N LEU A 340 18.36 7.98 7.64
CA LEU A 340 19.59 7.22 7.91
C LEU A 340 19.35 5.95 8.73
N GLY A 341 18.23 5.28 8.44
CA GLY A 341 17.68 4.25 9.30
C GLY A 341 16.93 3.17 8.55
N LYS A 342 16.69 2.06 9.25
CA LYS A 342 15.84 0.99 8.76
C LYS A 342 14.40 1.26 9.20
N LEU A 343 13.45 1.03 8.30
CA LEU A 343 12.02 1.07 8.61
C LEU A 343 11.45 -0.34 8.57
N TYR A 344 11.14 -0.92 9.73
CA TYR A 344 10.47 -2.23 9.80
C TYR A 344 9.05 -2.09 10.36
N ASN A 345 8.05 -2.46 9.58
CA ASN A 345 6.66 -2.53 10.01
C ASN A 345 6.11 -3.97 9.96
N SER A 346 5.55 -4.41 11.08
CA SER A 346 4.76 -5.65 11.19
C SER A 346 3.34 -5.39 11.71
N GLY A 347 3.05 -4.15 12.08
CA GLY A 347 1.74 -3.71 12.55
C GLY A 347 0.74 -3.55 11.40
N LYS A 348 -0.52 -3.88 11.65
CA LYS A 348 -1.61 -3.65 10.72
C LYS A 348 -1.97 -2.17 10.68
N MET A 349 -2.20 -1.63 9.48
CA MET A 349 -2.67 -0.26 9.24
C MET A 349 -4.11 -0.33 8.71
N SER A 350 -5.01 0.46 9.29
CA SER A 350 -6.43 0.48 8.93
C SER A 350 -6.92 1.91 8.90
N VAL A 351 -7.12 2.42 7.69
CA VAL A 351 -7.38 3.83 7.42
C VAL A 351 -8.62 3.98 6.54
N TYR A 352 -9.80 4.00 7.17
CA TYR A 352 -11.08 3.89 6.47
C TYR A 352 -11.84 5.20 6.51
N GLY A 353 -12.38 5.60 5.37
CA GLY A 353 -13.48 6.53 5.31
C GLY A 353 -14.77 5.89 5.83
N ALA A 354 -15.65 6.73 6.35
CA ALA A 354 -16.90 6.27 6.93
C ALA A 354 -18.05 6.30 5.93
N ASN A 355 -19.03 5.43 6.19
CA ASN A 355 -20.25 5.42 5.41
C ASN A 355 -21.08 6.68 5.68
N SER A 356 -21.91 7.04 4.70
CA SER A 356 -22.80 8.19 4.77
C SER A 356 -24.25 7.82 4.51
N THR A 357 -25.15 8.59 5.10
CA THR A 357 -26.60 8.47 4.89
C THR A 357 -27.19 9.58 4.01
N VAL A 358 -26.48 10.70 3.89
CA VAL A 358 -26.79 11.91 3.09
C VAL A 358 -25.48 12.51 2.56
N GLY A 359 -25.36 12.75 1.27
CA GLY A 359 -24.10 13.20 0.65
C GLY A 359 -23.11 12.05 0.44
N ASN A 360 -21.81 12.36 0.39
CA ASN A 360 -20.79 11.40 0.00
C ASN A 360 -20.31 10.53 1.16
N GLY A 361 -19.84 9.33 0.87
CA GLY A 361 -19.02 8.56 1.79
C GLY A 361 -17.66 9.22 1.98
N GLY A 362 -17.04 9.01 3.14
CA GLY A 362 -15.71 9.56 3.44
C GLY A 362 -14.61 8.83 2.70
N GLU A 363 -13.49 9.49 2.46
CA GLU A 363 -12.31 8.92 1.83
C GLU A 363 -11.50 8.06 2.82
N GLY A 364 -10.82 7.02 2.33
CA GLY A 364 -9.78 6.32 3.07
C GLY A 364 -8.61 7.24 3.38
N GLY A 365 -7.65 6.77 4.17
CA GLY A 365 -6.45 7.56 4.49
C GLY A 365 -5.24 7.15 3.66
N TYR A 366 -4.36 8.10 3.41
CA TYR A 366 -3.07 7.88 2.76
C TYR A 366 -2.13 7.08 3.67
N VAL A 367 -1.27 6.23 3.08
CA VAL A 367 -0.25 5.46 3.81
C VAL A 367 1.13 5.65 3.18
N GLY A 368 2.03 6.36 3.87
CA GLY A 368 3.41 6.61 3.45
C GLY A 368 4.44 5.89 4.32
N LEU A 369 5.35 5.12 3.71
CA LEU A 369 6.48 4.49 4.39
C LEU A 369 7.78 4.84 3.68
N GLU A 370 8.69 5.55 4.36
CA GLU A 370 9.89 6.09 3.75
C GLU A 370 11.15 5.74 4.55
N ALA A 371 12.17 5.23 3.85
CA ALA A 371 13.46 4.88 4.44
C ALA A 371 14.63 5.49 3.65
N TYR A 372 15.30 6.49 4.24
CA TYR A 372 16.45 7.16 3.65
C TYR A 372 17.75 6.53 4.17
N GLY A 373 18.66 6.17 3.27
CA GLY A 373 19.94 5.55 3.61
C GLY A 373 19.80 4.19 4.31
N GLY A 374 18.66 3.52 4.13
CA GLY A 374 18.37 2.29 4.83
C GLY A 374 17.22 1.49 4.23
N GLN A 375 17.01 0.31 4.79
CA GLN A 375 16.10 -0.69 4.24
C GLN A 375 14.70 -0.56 4.80
N LEU A 376 13.70 -0.72 3.93
CA LEU A 376 12.29 -0.85 4.28
C LEU A 376 11.87 -2.32 4.28
N ARG A 377 11.22 -2.77 5.35
CA ARG A 377 10.52 -4.07 5.37
C ARG A 377 9.13 -3.91 5.94
N ASN A 378 8.13 -4.37 5.18
CA ASN A 378 6.76 -4.43 5.66
C ASN A 378 6.19 -5.86 5.59
N SER A 379 5.65 -6.32 6.71
CA SER A 379 4.87 -7.57 6.82
C SER A 379 3.45 -7.33 7.36
N GLY A 380 3.16 -6.10 7.82
CA GLY A 380 1.83 -5.70 8.24
C GLY A 380 0.90 -5.47 7.05
N SER A 381 -0.39 -5.76 7.21
CA SER A 381 -1.38 -5.49 6.16
C SER A 381 -1.78 -4.01 6.14
N VAL A 382 -2.04 -3.48 4.94
CA VAL A 382 -2.58 -2.14 4.71
C VAL A 382 -3.99 -2.29 4.17
N LEU A 383 -4.96 -1.69 4.87
CA LEU A 383 -6.36 -1.66 4.49
C LEU A 383 -6.82 -0.19 4.46
N ALA A 384 -7.15 0.31 3.28
CA ALA A 384 -7.55 1.69 3.05
C ALA A 384 -8.82 1.70 2.18
N TRP A 385 -9.96 2.07 2.76
CA TRP A 385 -11.26 1.94 2.10
C TRP A 385 -12.00 3.26 2.15
N GLY A 386 -12.62 3.64 1.05
CA GLY A 386 -13.63 4.69 1.04
C GLY A 386 -14.96 4.18 1.57
N GLY A 387 -15.76 5.09 2.11
CA GLY A 387 -17.08 4.82 2.65
C GLY A 387 -18.15 4.75 1.57
N ASP A 388 -19.16 3.91 1.82
CA ASP A 388 -20.36 3.83 0.99
C ASP A 388 -21.31 5.01 1.28
N THR A 389 -22.23 5.28 0.36
CA THR A 389 -23.34 6.22 0.60
C THR A 389 -24.69 5.62 0.24
N THR A 390 -25.69 5.91 1.08
CA THR A 390 -27.09 5.61 0.77
C THR A 390 -27.85 6.78 0.12
N ASP A 391 -27.22 7.96 -0.04
CA ASP A 391 -27.86 9.10 -0.69
C ASP A 391 -27.99 8.87 -2.20
N VAL A 392 -29.17 9.14 -2.72
CA VAL A 392 -29.42 9.10 -4.16
C VAL A 392 -28.55 10.09 -4.91
N ALA A 393 -28.10 11.20 -4.33
CA ALA A 393 -27.19 12.13 -5.00
C ALA A 393 -25.72 11.96 -4.61
N GLY A 394 -25.44 11.15 -3.58
CA GLY A 394 -24.11 11.01 -2.99
C GLY A 394 -23.23 10.03 -3.76
N SER A 395 -21.93 10.29 -3.76
CA SER A 395 -20.89 9.38 -4.29
C SER A 395 -20.21 8.59 -3.16
N GLY A 396 -19.71 7.40 -3.46
CA GLY A 396 -18.84 6.69 -2.52
C GLY A 396 -17.46 7.34 -2.43
N GLY A 397 -16.79 7.20 -1.28
CA GLY A 397 -15.45 7.77 -1.06
C GLY A 397 -14.35 6.92 -1.69
N SER A 398 -13.16 7.48 -1.90
CA SER A 398 -12.02 6.76 -2.47
C SER A 398 -11.23 5.99 -1.40
N GLY A 399 -10.49 4.94 -1.75
CA GLY A 399 -9.63 4.19 -0.82
C GLY A 399 -8.25 4.80 -0.56
N ASP A 400 -7.84 5.80 -1.35
CA ASP A 400 -6.58 6.55 -1.27
C ASP A 400 -5.28 5.71 -1.42
N GLN A 401 -4.11 6.35 -1.44
CA GLN A 401 -2.86 5.81 -1.95
C GLN A 401 -1.98 5.13 -0.88
N LEU A 402 -1.23 4.11 -1.31
CA LEU A 402 -0.10 3.54 -0.58
C LEU A 402 1.22 3.89 -1.28
N TYR A 403 2.10 4.58 -0.56
CA TYR A 403 3.43 4.94 -1.02
C TYR A 403 4.53 4.27 -0.17
N ALA A 404 5.47 3.58 -0.81
CA ALA A 404 6.63 2.98 -0.14
C ALA A 404 7.94 3.39 -0.82
N TYR A 405 8.75 4.19 -0.13
CA TYR A 405 9.94 4.81 -0.69
C TYR A 405 11.22 4.36 0.00
N SER A 406 12.27 4.14 -0.77
CA SER A 406 13.63 4.03 -0.25
C SER A 406 14.59 4.87 -1.09
N GLU A 407 15.15 5.89 -0.45
CA GLU A 407 16.10 6.83 -1.06
C GLU A 407 17.46 6.73 -0.39
N TYR A 408 18.46 7.37 -0.98
CA TYR A 408 19.69 7.68 -0.28
C TYR A 408 19.46 8.69 0.84
N GLY A 409 20.25 8.59 1.89
CA GLY A 409 20.30 9.60 2.95
C GLY A 409 21.65 10.30 2.95
N SER A 410 21.76 11.40 3.70
CA SER A 410 23.04 12.06 3.91
C SER A 410 23.18 12.65 5.32
N LEU A 411 24.32 12.36 5.94
CA LEU A 411 24.82 13.09 7.12
C LEU A 411 26.34 13.08 6.99
N TYR A 412 26.89 14.18 6.47
CA TYR A 412 28.29 14.35 6.06
C TYR A 412 28.74 13.54 4.83
N GLU A 413 28.31 12.29 4.70
CA GLU A 413 28.57 11.41 3.55
C GLU A 413 27.28 10.81 3.00
N TYR A 414 27.31 10.41 1.73
CA TYR A 414 26.20 9.75 1.05
C TYR A 414 25.99 8.35 1.62
N THR A 415 24.76 8.04 2.03
CA THR A 415 24.35 6.70 2.44
C THR A 415 23.39 6.14 1.39
N PRO A 416 23.78 5.09 0.64
CA PRO A 416 22.96 4.58 -0.43
C PRO A 416 21.59 4.04 0.03
N ALA A 417 20.61 4.07 -0.86
CA ALA A 417 19.27 3.54 -0.63
C ALA A 417 19.29 2.05 -0.26
N GLY A 418 18.33 1.64 0.57
CA GLY A 418 18.14 0.24 0.93
C GLY A 418 17.21 -0.49 -0.03
N SER A 419 17.08 -1.79 0.21
CA SER A 419 16.05 -2.59 -0.48
C SER A 419 14.68 -2.37 0.15
N ILE A 420 13.62 -2.56 -0.62
CA ILE A 420 12.24 -2.69 -0.14
C ILE A 420 11.85 -4.17 -0.16
N TYR A 421 11.33 -4.68 0.96
CA TYR A 421 10.71 -6.01 1.04
C TYR A 421 9.29 -5.91 1.61
N TRP A 422 8.30 -6.41 0.87
CA TRP A 422 6.90 -6.38 1.26
C TRP A 422 6.27 -7.77 1.27
N SER A 423 5.40 -8.07 2.25
CA SER A 423 4.61 -9.32 2.27
C SER A 423 3.25 -9.26 2.98
N GLY A 424 2.82 -8.11 3.49
CA GLY A 424 1.48 -7.96 4.06
C GLY A 424 0.40 -7.80 2.99
N GLN A 425 -0.85 -8.18 3.27
CA GLN A 425 -1.97 -7.94 2.35
C GLN A 425 -2.16 -6.44 2.09
N ILE A 426 -2.55 -6.10 0.86
CA ILE A 426 -2.91 -4.75 0.44
C ILE A 426 -4.35 -4.79 -0.08
N ASP A 427 -5.23 -3.98 0.51
CA ASP A 427 -6.63 -3.84 0.12
C ASP A 427 -7.01 -2.35 0.10
N LEU A 428 -7.03 -1.79 -1.11
CA LEU A 428 -7.44 -0.44 -1.44
C LEU A 428 -8.79 -0.57 -2.17
N SER A 429 -9.85 -0.02 -1.60
CA SER A 429 -11.19 -0.15 -2.18
C SER A 429 -11.96 1.17 -2.09
N GLY A 430 -12.53 1.61 -3.19
CA GLY A 430 -13.49 2.72 -3.18
C GLY A 430 -14.86 2.27 -2.69
N GLY A 431 -15.60 3.20 -2.12
CA GLY A 431 -16.96 2.99 -1.62
C GLY A 431 -18.03 3.07 -2.71
N ASP A 432 -19.16 2.45 -2.44
CA ASP A 432 -20.30 2.34 -3.34
C ASP A 432 -21.27 3.54 -3.17
N ALA A 433 -21.77 4.07 -4.28
CA ALA A 433 -22.99 4.85 -4.36
C ALA A 433 -24.22 3.94 -4.50
N VAL A 434 -25.38 4.45 -4.07
CA VAL A 434 -26.63 3.70 -4.16
C VAL A 434 -27.02 3.43 -5.61
N ALA A 435 -27.39 2.18 -5.90
CA ALA A 435 -27.72 1.75 -7.26
C ALA A 435 -28.82 2.59 -7.93
N THR A 436 -29.83 3.07 -7.20
CA THR A 436 -30.90 3.92 -7.76
C THR A 436 -30.53 5.39 -7.87
N GLY A 437 -29.35 5.78 -7.42
CA GLY A 437 -28.89 7.16 -7.33
C GLY A 437 -28.16 7.66 -8.57
N THR A 438 -27.75 8.92 -8.50
CA THR A 438 -26.94 9.67 -9.44
C THR A 438 -25.52 9.91 -8.90
N GLY A 439 -25.05 9.10 -7.94
CA GLY A 439 -23.69 9.20 -7.41
C GLY A 439 -22.66 8.43 -8.21
N ASN A 440 -21.39 8.79 -8.10
CA ASN A 440 -20.28 7.99 -8.61
C ASN A 440 -19.78 7.00 -7.54
N GLY A 441 -19.20 5.89 -7.97
CA GLY A 441 -18.42 5.05 -7.06
C GLY A 441 -17.05 5.67 -6.82
N GLY A 442 -16.49 5.47 -5.63
CA GLY A 442 -15.16 5.98 -5.30
C GLY A 442 -14.04 5.15 -5.92
N SER A 443 -12.86 5.71 -6.11
CA SER A 443 -11.72 4.99 -6.70
C SER A 443 -10.97 4.17 -5.65
N ALA A 444 -10.20 3.16 -6.05
CA ALA A 444 -9.45 2.32 -5.14
C ALA A 444 -8.29 3.07 -4.48
N GLY A 445 -7.49 3.78 -5.27
CA GLY A 445 -6.18 4.33 -4.93
C GLY A 445 -5.01 3.48 -5.44
N ASP A 446 -3.85 4.11 -5.60
CA ASP A 446 -2.64 3.51 -6.17
C ASP A 446 -1.78 2.80 -5.12
N VAL A 447 -1.05 1.77 -5.57
CA VAL A 447 0.10 1.22 -4.84
C VAL A 447 1.36 1.58 -5.59
N TYR A 448 2.16 2.46 -5.00
CA TYR A 448 3.43 2.89 -5.54
C TYR A 448 4.58 2.49 -4.62
N ALA A 449 5.60 1.84 -5.16
CA ALA A 449 6.83 1.58 -4.43
C ALA A 449 8.06 1.89 -5.28
N GLU A 450 9.00 2.60 -4.69
CA GLU A 450 10.20 3.06 -5.38
C GLU A 450 11.48 2.86 -4.57
N VAL A 451 12.50 2.37 -5.26
CA VAL A 451 13.89 2.44 -4.79
C VAL A 451 14.65 3.41 -5.68
N TYR A 452 14.95 4.59 -5.15
CA TYR A 452 15.67 5.63 -5.84
C TYR A 452 17.15 5.60 -5.45
N GLY A 453 18.02 5.40 -6.44
CA GLY A 453 19.46 5.26 -6.24
C GLY A 453 20.25 6.30 -7.01
N GLY A 454 21.26 6.91 -6.38
CA GLY A 454 22.23 7.79 -7.05
C GLY A 454 23.42 7.04 -7.64
N SER A 455 24.46 7.78 -8.05
CA SER A 455 25.65 7.30 -8.80
C SER A 455 26.50 6.23 -8.10
N GLU A 456 26.27 5.96 -6.82
CA GLU A 456 26.94 4.89 -6.11
C GLU A 456 26.29 3.54 -6.42
N THR A 457 27.07 2.57 -6.93
CA THR A 457 26.56 1.31 -7.48
C THR A 457 25.65 0.53 -6.51
N LEU A 458 24.34 0.71 -6.63
CA LEU A 458 23.36 0.17 -5.68
C LEU A 458 22.91 -1.25 -6.05
N LYS A 459 22.95 -2.16 -5.07
CA LYS A 459 22.45 -3.56 -5.19
C LYS A 459 21.08 -3.76 -4.53
N ALA A 460 20.36 -2.66 -4.32
CA ALA A 460 19.08 -2.68 -3.62
C ALA A 460 18.00 -3.36 -4.47
N ASN A 461 17.23 -4.26 -3.85
CA ASN A 461 16.12 -4.94 -4.52
C ASN A 461 14.79 -4.30 -4.12
N LEU A 462 13.80 -4.35 -5.02
CA LEU A 462 12.40 -4.05 -4.73
C LEU A 462 11.60 -5.34 -4.84
N VAL A 463 11.14 -5.90 -3.71
CA VAL A 463 10.64 -7.28 -3.68
C VAL A 463 9.33 -7.39 -2.90
N PHE A 464 8.26 -7.78 -3.59
CA PHE A 464 6.98 -8.17 -3.04
C PHE A 464 6.91 -9.71 -2.99
N LEU A 465 6.64 -10.28 -1.81
CA LEU A 465 6.77 -11.70 -1.49
C LEU A 465 5.42 -12.29 -1.06
N GLY A 466 5.17 -13.55 -1.45
CA GLY A 466 3.96 -14.29 -1.06
C GLY A 466 2.70 -13.96 -1.86
N TYR A 467 2.80 -13.13 -2.90
CA TYR A 467 1.65 -12.66 -3.68
C TYR A 467 1.25 -13.65 -4.75
N SER A 468 0.06 -14.22 -4.59
CA SER A 468 -0.52 -15.11 -5.59
C SER A 468 -1.31 -14.36 -6.65
N LYS A 469 -1.79 -13.15 -6.33
CA LYS A 469 -2.68 -12.38 -7.20
C LYS A 469 -2.51 -10.87 -7.01
N VAL A 470 -2.65 -10.12 -8.09
CA VAL A 470 -2.91 -8.67 -8.13
C VAL A 470 -4.23 -8.47 -8.87
N GLN A 471 -5.13 -7.71 -8.27
CA GLN A 471 -6.47 -7.45 -8.78
C GLN A 471 -6.68 -5.94 -8.88
N ALA A 472 -6.99 -5.45 -10.08
CA ALA A 472 -7.41 -4.08 -10.33
C ALA A 472 -8.79 -4.11 -11.02
N TYR A 473 -9.83 -3.69 -10.32
CA TYR A 473 -11.20 -3.73 -10.84
C TYR A 473 -11.80 -2.34 -10.88
N GLY A 474 -12.27 -1.94 -12.05
CA GLY A 474 -13.17 -0.80 -12.13
C GLY A 474 -14.54 -1.16 -11.54
N GLY A 475 -15.13 -0.20 -10.83
CA GLY A 475 -16.47 -0.31 -10.28
C GLY A 475 -17.55 -0.26 -11.35
N GLU A 476 -18.70 -0.86 -11.07
CA GLU A 476 -19.85 -0.79 -11.97
C GLU A 476 -20.58 0.54 -11.86
N GLY A 477 -21.28 1.01 -12.89
CA GLY A 477 -22.13 2.21 -12.79
C GLY A 477 -23.00 2.41 -14.02
N ASN A 478 -23.63 3.58 -14.18
CA ASN A 478 -24.23 3.94 -15.47
C ASN A 478 -23.17 3.94 -16.59
N HIS A 479 -21.95 4.38 -16.24
CA HIS A 479 -20.70 4.02 -16.90
C HIS A 479 -19.84 3.21 -15.92
N GLY A 480 -19.12 2.20 -16.39
CA GLY A 480 -18.16 1.46 -15.57
C GLY A 480 -16.85 2.23 -15.40
N GLY A 481 -16.23 2.13 -14.23
CA GLY A 481 -14.91 2.68 -13.96
C GLY A 481 -13.80 1.87 -14.64
N SER A 482 -12.63 2.46 -14.85
CA SER A 482 -11.49 1.74 -15.43
C SER A 482 -10.86 0.81 -14.40
N ALA A 483 -10.27 -0.31 -14.83
CA ALA A 483 -9.20 -0.94 -14.05
C ALA A 483 -7.95 -0.05 -14.10
N GLY A 484 -7.00 -0.30 -13.20
CA GLY A 484 -5.65 0.23 -13.34
C GLY A 484 -4.62 -0.82 -13.72
N GLY A 485 -3.41 -0.36 -13.93
CA GLY A 485 -2.27 -1.06 -14.50
C GLY A 485 -1.49 -1.91 -13.50
N TYR A 486 -0.69 -2.79 -14.08
CA TYR A 486 0.31 -3.59 -13.38
C TYR A 486 1.66 -3.32 -14.02
N GLU A 487 2.48 -2.51 -13.36
CA GLU A 487 3.69 -1.98 -13.94
C GLU A 487 4.92 -2.22 -13.07
N LEU A 488 5.98 -2.74 -13.70
CA LEU A 488 7.25 -3.04 -13.04
C LEU A 488 8.39 -2.56 -13.92
N TYR A 489 9.20 -1.67 -13.36
CA TYR A 489 10.33 -1.07 -14.05
C TYR A 489 11.61 -1.19 -13.26
N ASN A 490 12.71 -1.42 -13.98
CA ASN A 490 14.06 -1.37 -13.42
C ASN A 490 14.96 -0.56 -14.34
N TYR A 491 15.11 0.72 -14.01
CA TYR A 491 15.90 1.71 -14.71
C TYR A 491 17.36 1.72 -14.25
N ASP A 492 18.26 2.08 -15.16
CA ASP A 492 19.63 2.48 -14.89
C ASP A 492 19.65 4.00 -15.05
N ASP A 493 19.81 4.76 -13.96
CA ASP A 493 19.81 6.22 -14.08
C ASP A 493 21.06 6.68 -14.86
N GLU A 494 20.84 7.57 -15.84
CA GLU A 494 21.92 8.24 -16.55
C GLU A 494 22.47 9.31 -15.62
N VAL A 495 23.52 8.97 -14.86
CA VAL A 495 24.22 9.94 -14.03
C VAL A 495 24.62 11.13 -14.89
N ASP A 496 23.94 12.25 -14.67
CA ASP A 496 24.06 13.46 -15.46
C ASP A 496 25.53 13.97 -15.44
N GLY A 497 26.25 13.75 -16.53
CA GLY A 497 27.41 14.57 -16.93
C GLY A 497 28.83 14.16 -16.51
N SER A 498 29.07 12.99 -15.91
CA SER A 498 30.42 12.57 -15.46
C SER A 498 30.95 11.37 -16.27
N PRO A 499 31.98 11.54 -17.13
CA PRO A 499 32.59 10.44 -17.88
C PRO A 499 33.45 9.49 -17.02
N GLU A 500 33.53 9.71 -15.71
CA GLU A 500 34.34 8.93 -14.76
C GLU A 500 33.49 7.94 -13.93
N ASP A 501 32.16 8.04 -13.98
CA ASP A 501 31.26 7.17 -13.23
C ASP A 501 30.94 5.88 -14.01
N ALA A 502 31.20 4.74 -13.37
CA ALA A 502 30.91 3.45 -13.96
C ALA A 502 29.39 3.20 -13.94
N TYR A 503 28.77 3.14 -15.12
CA TYR A 503 27.35 2.81 -15.31
C TYR A 503 26.93 1.57 -14.51
N ALA A 504 25.82 1.68 -13.78
CA ALA A 504 25.36 0.68 -12.85
C ALA A 504 24.23 -0.15 -13.46
N PHE A 505 24.57 -1.22 -14.19
CA PHE A 505 23.59 -2.07 -14.89
C PHE A 505 22.31 -2.34 -14.08
N ALA A 506 21.14 -2.14 -14.70
CA ALA A 506 19.86 -2.50 -14.09
C ALA A 506 19.75 -4.02 -13.82
N GLY A 507 19.01 -4.37 -12.77
CA GLY A 507 18.68 -5.76 -12.45
C GLY A 507 17.63 -6.37 -13.38
N ASN A 508 17.05 -7.48 -12.95
CA ASN A 508 15.94 -8.14 -13.66
C ASN A 508 14.57 -7.62 -13.18
N VAL A 509 13.55 -7.83 -13.99
CA VAL A 509 12.13 -7.71 -13.62
C VAL A 509 11.50 -9.10 -13.62
N ILE A 510 10.99 -9.54 -12.46
CA ILE A 510 10.45 -10.90 -12.28
C ILE A 510 9.08 -10.84 -11.62
N SER A 511 8.05 -11.33 -12.31
CA SER A 511 6.69 -11.43 -11.79
C SER A 511 6.15 -12.87 -11.83
N GLN A 512 5.56 -13.32 -10.73
CA GLN A 512 4.95 -14.64 -10.56
C GLN A 512 3.48 -14.59 -10.13
N ALA A 513 2.96 -13.40 -9.81
CA ALA A 513 1.57 -13.23 -9.40
C ALA A 513 0.65 -13.37 -10.61
N ALA A 514 -0.56 -13.92 -10.40
CA ALA A 514 -1.62 -13.79 -11.37
C ALA A 514 -2.12 -12.33 -11.40
N VAL A 515 -2.39 -11.79 -12.57
CA VAL A 515 -2.87 -10.42 -12.75
C VAL A 515 -4.29 -10.48 -13.32
N VAL A 516 -5.20 -9.74 -12.69
CA VAL A 516 -6.56 -9.56 -13.19
C VAL A 516 -6.89 -8.08 -13.18
N ALA A 517 -7.07 -7.48 -14.36
CA ALA A 517 -7.36 -6.06 -14.50
C ALA A 517 -8.58 -5.83 -15.40
N TYR A 518 -9.77 -5.71 -14.81
CA TYR A 518 -11.03 -5.60 -15.56
C TYR A 518 -11.70 -4.24 -15.39
N GLY A 519 -12.06 -3.62 -16.50
CA GLY A 519 -12.96 -2.47 -16.49
C GLY A 519 -14.33 -2.83 -15.92
N GLY A 520 -14.93 -1.89 -15.20
CA GLY A 520 -16.26 -2.02 -14.65
C GLY A 520 -17.34 -2.07 -15.74
N ASN A 521 -18.47 -2.69 -15.43
CA ASN A 521 -19.57 -2.80 -16.39
C ASN A 521 -20.52 -1.59 -16.29
N ALA A 522 -21.10 -1.20 -17.42
CA ALA A 522 -22.32 -0.40 -17.43
C ALA A 522 -23.48 -1.25 -16.88
N ARG A 523 -24.33 -0.68 -16.01
CA ARG A 523 -25.44 -1.39 -15.35
C ARG A 523 -26.75 -1.38 -16.13
N ALA A 524 -27.43 -2.53 -16.17
CA ALA A 524 -28.60 -2.77 -17.06
C ALA A 524 -29.79 -1.85 -16.77
N THR A 525 -29.85 -1.33 -15.56
CA THR A 525 -30.86 -0.41 -15.08
C THR A 525 -30.42 1.05 -15.15
N GLY A 526 -29.28 1.35 -15.79
CA GLY A 526 -28.81 2.70 -16.08
C GLY A 526 -29.84 3.50 -16.87
N ILE A 527 -30.02 4.77 -16.50
CA ILE A 527 -30.92 5.70 -17.20
C ILE A 527 -30.33 6.12 -18.55
N ASP A 528 -29.01 6.14 -18.68
CA ASP A 528 -28.36 6.42 -19.96
C ASP A 528 -28.49 5.23 -20.90
N ALA A 529 -29.12 5.48 -22.05
CA ALA A 529 -29.22 4.50 -23.12
C ALA A 529 -27.85 4.12 -23.69
N GLN A 530 -26.80 4.92 -23.48
CA GLN A 530 -25.42 4.70 -23.95
C GLN A 530 -24.43 4.54 -22.78
N GLY A 531 -24.70 3.60 -21.87
CA GLY A 531 -23.79 3.29 -20.77
C GLY A 531 -22.46 2.71 -21.25
N ASN A 532 -21.34 3.27 -20.78
CA ASN A 532 -19.99 2.87 -21.19
C ASN A 532 -19.44 1.79 -20.29
N GLY A 533 -18.81 0.75 -20.86
CA GLY A 533 -17.93 -0.11 -20.09
C GLY A 533 -16.64 0.62 -19.74
N GLY A 534 -16.04 0.27 -18.61
CA GLY A 534 -14.74 0.76 -18.20
C GLY A 534 -13.61 0.20 -19.06
N ARG A 535 -12.42 0.78 -18.94
CA ARG A 535 -11.21 0.28 -19.61
C ARG A 535 -10.57 -0.84 -18.79
N GLY A 536 -10.01 -1.84 -19.46
CA GLY A 536 -9.10 -2.81 -18.85
C GLY A 536 -7.77 -2.15 -18.48
N GLY A 537 -7.05 -2.73 -17.53
CA GLY A 537 -5.79 -2.18 -17.02
C GLY A 537 -4.59 -2.49 -17.92
N ASP A 538 -3.55 -1.68 -17.88
CA ASP A 538 -2.35 -1.95 -18.66
C ASP A 538 -1.44 -2.98 -17.97
N PHE A 539 -0.62 -3.68 -18.74
CA PHE A 539 0.37 -4.64 -18.21
C PHE A 539 1.74 -4.34 -18.78
N TYR A 540 2.63 -3.87 -17.93
CA TYR A 540 3.90 -3.31 -18.37
C TYR A 540 5.06 -3.87 -17.54
N LEU A 541 6.00 -4.55 -18.18
CA LEU A 541 7.21 -5.05 -17.55
C LEU A 541 8.43 -4.64 -18.36
N GLU A 542 9.35 -3.90 -17.76
CA GLU A 542 10.48 -3.34 -18.49
C GLU A 542 11.76 -3.21 -17.66
N THR A 543 12.88 -3.50 -18.30
CA THR A 543 14.22 -3.15 -17.80
C THR A 543 14.74 -1.96 -18.59
N ASP A 544 15.87 -1.37 -18.22
CA ASP A 544 16.49 -0.33 -19.05
C ASP A 544 17.30 -0.84 -20.26
N TYR A 545 17.60 0.05 -21.20
CA TYR A 545 18.55 -0.09 -22.29
C TYR A 545 19.91 0.50 -21.88
N TYR A 546 20.95 -0.33 -21.75
CA TYR A 546 22.32 0.20 -21.67
C TYR A 546 23.37 -0.70 -22.34
N PRO A 547 24.34 -0.14 -23.11
CA PRO A 547 25.37 -0.93 -23.80
C PRO A 547 26.22 -1.81 -22.87
N THR A 548 26.37 -1.45 -21.60
CA THR A 548 27.11 -2.24 -20.60
C THR A 548 26.46 -3.59 -20.31
N ALA A 549 25.17 -3.75 -20.58
CA ALA A 549 24.45 -5.00 -20.38
C ALA A 549 24.88 -6.12 -21.33
N LEU A 550 25.56 -5.80 -22.43
CA LEU A 550 26.28 -6.77 -23.27
C LEU A 550 27.30 -7.59 -22.46
N LEU A 551 27.82 -7.02 -21.37
CA LEU A 551 28.83 -7.64 -20.52
C LEU A 551 28.22 -8.55 -19.44
N VAL A 552 26.90 -8.45 -19.19
CA VAL A 552 26.19 -9.21 -18.14
C VAL A 552 24.94 -9.89 -18.71
N PRO A 553 25.07 -10.97 -19.50
CA PRO A 553 23.93 -11.62 -20.19
C PRO A 553 22.85 -12.23 -19.28
N ASN A 554 23.03 -12.17 -17.96
CA ASN A 554 22.11 -12.68 -16.94
C ASN A 554 21.37 -11.59 -16.16
N SER A 555 21.61 -10.30 -16.44
CA SER A 555 20.81 -9.17 -15.94
C SER A 555 19.87 -8.64 -17.02
N GLN A 556 19.04 -7.64 -16.69
CA GLN A 556 18.10 -6.98 -17.62
C GLN A 556 17.23 -7.97 -18.41
N LYS A 557 16.71 -8.97 -17.70
CA LYS A 557 15.68 -9.89 -18.21
C LYS A 557 14.36 -9.58 -17.57
N THR A 558 13.32 -9.74 -18.37
CA THR A 558 11.94 -9.65 -17.93
C THR A 558 11.27 -11.01 -18.00
N THR A 559 10.68 -11.45 -16.89
CA THR A 559 10.04 -12.75 -16.78
C THR A 559 8.69 -12.65 -16.08
N HIS A 560 7.64 -13.11 -16.76
CA HIS A 560 6.32 -13.31 -16.17
C HIS A 560 5.90 -14.78 -16.21
N ASN A 561 5.55 -15.31 -15.04
CA ASN A 561 5.14 -16.71 -14.86
C ASN A 561 3.72 -16.88 -14.32
N GLY A 562 3.00 -15.79 -14.04
CA GLY A 562 1.60 -15.81 -13.64
C GLY A 562 0.64 -15.90 -14.82
N ASN A 563 -0.65 -16.04 -14.52
CA ASN A 563 -1.70 -15.87 -15.53
C ASN A 563 -2.12 -14.40 -15.55
N VAL A 564 -2.27 -13.83 -16.74
CA VAL A 564 -2.76 -12.47 -16.95
C VAL A 564 -4.14 -12.54 -17.62
N ASN A 565 -5.12 -11.84 -17.04
CA ASN A 565 -6.40 -11.59 -17.68
C ASN A 565 -6.73 -10.11 -17.56
N ILE A 566 -6.85 -9.46 -18.70
CA ILE A 566 -7.17 -8.04 -18.79
C ILE A 566 -8.32 -7.90 -19.75
N ALA A 567 -9.32 -7.12 -19.36
CA ALA A 567 -10.50 -6.96 -20.18
C ALA A 567 -11.15 -5.59 -20.01
N GLY A 568 -11.67 -5.06 -21.10
CA GLY A 568 -12.61 -3.95 -21.04
C GLY A 568 -13.91 -4.36 -20.36
N GLY A 569 -14.59 -3.40 -19.76
CA GLY A 569 -15.90 -3.59 -19.18
C GLY A 569 -16.99 -3.70 -20.23
N THR A 570 -18.10 -4.31 -19.86
CA THR A 570 -19.26 -4.44 -20.73
C THR A 570 -20.00 -3.10 -20.84
N GLY A 571 -20.19 -2.60 -22.07
CA GLY A 571 -20.98 -1.41 -22.38
C GLY A 571 -22.40 -1.71 -22.86
N ARG A 572 -23.15 -0.65 -23.17
CA ARG A 572 -24.45 -0.70 -23.86
C ARG A 572 -24.57 0.40 -24.91
N ASN A 573 -25.00 -0.01 -26.10
CA ASN A 573 -25.22 0.87 -27.24
C ASN A 573 -24.04 1.83 -27.46
N GLN A 574 -22.81 1.34 -27.28
CA GLN A 574 -21.56 2.05 -27.49
C GLN A 574 -21.50 2.62 -28.91
N ASN A 575 -20.89 3.79 -29.08
CA ASN A 575 -20.74 4.42 -30.40
C ASN A 575 -19.31 4.32 -30.96
N SER A 576 -18.38 3.73 -30.20
CA SER A 576 -16.95 3.65 -30.55
C SER A 576 -16.31 2.41 -29.92
N ILE A 577 -15.38 1.80 -30.65
CA ILE A 577 -14.57 0.67 -30.16
C ILE A 577 -13.50 1.09 -29.14
N TYR A 578 -13.22 2.39 -28.99
CA TYR A 578 -12.09 2.90 -28.17
C TYR A 578 -12.47 3.28 -26.73
N ILE A 579 -13.69 2.96 -26.30
CA ILE A 579 -14.19 3.37 -24.97
C ILE A 579 -13.86 2.30 -23.93
N ASN A 580 -14.30 1.07 -24.15
CA ASN A 580 -14.12 -0.09 -23.27
C ASN A 580 -13.02 -1.03 -23.77
N TYR A 581 -11.81 -0.50 -23.98
CA TYR A 581 -10.68 -1.28 -24.50
C TYR A 581 -10.03 -2.19 -23.43
N GLY A 582 -9.35 -3.24 -23.87
CA GLY A 582 -8.78 -4.31 -23.04
C GLY A 582 -7.39 -4.11 -22.43
N GLY A 583 -6.87 -2.89 -22.34
CA GLY A 583 -5.51 -2.59 -21.85
C GLY A 583 -4.37 -2.86 -22.83
N TYR A 584 -3.33 -2.02 -22.80
CA TYR A 584 -2.07 -2.22 -23.51
C TYR A 584 -1.17 -3.21 -22.79
N SER A 585 -0.33 -3.96 -23.53
CA SER A 585 0.52 -4.97 -22.92
C SER A 585 1.94 -4.98 -23.50
N TRP A 586 2.92 -4.81 -22.62
CA TRP A 586 4.34 -4.67 -22.97
C TRP A 586 5.22 -5.49 -22.03
N VAL A 587 6.04 -6.36 -22.62
CA VAL A 587 7.04 -7.14 -21.91
C VAL A 587 8.36 -6.99 -22.63
N TRP A 588 9.24 -6.15 -22.07
CA TRP A 588 10.51 -5.81 -22.67
C TRP A 588 11.66 -6.14 -21.72
N GLY A 589 12.69 -6.78 -22.26
CA GLY A 589 13.92 -7.01 -21.53
C GLY A 589 15.11 -7.05 -22.48
N TYR A 590 16.12 -6.23 -22.20
CA TYR A 590 17.26 -6.06 -23.10
C TYR A 590 17.95 -7.40 -23.44
N ASN A 591 18.19 -8.22 -22.41
CA ASN A 591 18.83 -9.54 -22.52
C ASN A 591 17.85 -10.72 -22.52
N GLY A 592 16.54 -10.46 -22.48
CA GLY A 592 15.51 -11.48 -22.66
C GLY A 592 14.15 -11.07 -22.11
N ALA A 593 13.09 -11.49 -22.79
CA ALA A 593 11.71 -11.32 -22.35
C ALA A 593 10.99 -12.67 -22.39
N SER A 594 10.23 -13.01 -21.35
CA SER A 594 9.51 -14.28 -21.31
C SER A 594 8.16 -14.24 -20.61
N ILE A 595 7.18 -14.90 -21.24
CA ILE A 595 5.85 -15.17 -20.69
C ILE A 595 5.64 -16.68 -20.69
N THR A 596 5.28 -17.26 -19.54
CA THR A 596 5.04 -18.72 -19.42
C THR A 596 3.65 -19.11 -18.95
N GLY A 597 2.91 -18.23 -18.27
CA GLY A 597 1.51 -18.47 -17.94
C GLY A 597 0.55 -18.07 -19.06
N THR A 598 -0.75 -18.23 -18.85
CA THR A 598 -1.75 -17.80 -19.84
C THR A 598 -1.86 -16.29 -19.88
N PHE A 599 -2.08 -15.71 -21.06
CA PHE A 599 -2.24 -14.27 -21.22
C PHE A 599 -3.49 -14.00 -22.06
N ASN A 600 -4.46 -13.28 -21.51
CA ASN A 600 -5.67 -12.87 -22.22
C ASN A 600 -5.81 -11.35 -22.10
N SER A 601 -5.93 -10.67 -23.24
CA SER A 601 -6.33 -9.26 -23.34
C SER A 601 -7.57 -9.20 -24.24
N ASP A 602 -8.69 -8.78 -23.66
CA ASP A 602 -9.98 -8.78 -24.33
C ASP A 602 -10.60 -7.39 -24.36
N GLY A 603 -11.10 -6.95 -25.50
CA GLY A 603 -11.97 -5.78 -25.56
C GLY A 603 -13.28 -6.04 -24.81
N GLY A 604 -13.90 -5.00 -24.26
CA GLY A 604 -15.16 -5.15 -23.54
C GLY A 604 -16.34 -5.39 -24.48
N ASP A 605 -17.30 -6.19 -24.07
CA ASP A 605 -18.48 -6.48 -24.89
C ASP A 605 -19.50 -5.31 -24.87
N ASP A 606 -20.42 -5.27 -25.84
CA ASP A 606 -21.61 -4.44 -25.81
C ASP A 606 -22.87 -5.32 -25.78
N LEU A 607 -23.65 -5.19 -24.71
CA LEU A 607 -24.93 -5.92 -24.53
C LEU A 607 -26.16 -5.03 -24.80
N GLY A 608 -25.98 -3.98 -25.59
CA GLY A 608 -27.06 -3.12 -26.06
C GLY A 608 -28.10 -3.90 -26.88
N THR A 609 -29.36 -3.50 -26.80
CA THR A 609 -30.49 -4.18 -27.50
C THR A 609 -31.09 -3.34 -28.63
N THR A 610 -30.56 -2.14 -28.88
CA THR A 610 -31.10 -1.26 -29.91
C THR A 610 -30.62 -1.66 -31.30
N THR A 611 -31.54 -1.75 -32.26
CA THR A 611 -31.23 -1.84 -33.69
C THR A 611 -30.76 -0.48 -34.21
N GLY A 612 -29.59 -0.38 -34.86
CA GLY A 612 -29.06 0.87 -35.42
C GLY A 612 -27.52 0.90 -35.53
N THR A 613 -26.94 2.07 -35.74
CA THR A 613 -25.48 2.25 -35.94
C THR A 613 -24.70 2.37 -34.62
N VAL A 614 -25.13 1.69 -33.56
CA VAL A 614 -24.56 1.71 -32.19
C VAL A 614 -24.51 0.28 -31.63
N GLY A 615 -23.73 0.03 -30.59
CA GLY A 615 -23.45 -1.31 -30.05
C GLY A 615 -22.10 -1.83 -30.54
N TYR A 616 -21.03 -1.14 -30.14
CA TYR A 616 -19.65 -1.42 -30.57
C TYR A 616 -18.93 -2.21 -29.48
N GLY A 617 -18.40 -3.37 -29.84
CA GLY A 617 -17.47 -4.11 -29.00
C GLY A 617 -16.12 -3.39 -28.90
N GLY A 618 -15.45 -3.56 -27.77
CA GLY A 618 -14.25 -2.83 -27.39
C GLY A 618 -13.00 -3.31 -28.13
N TYR A 619 -12.03 -2.40 -28.27
CA TYR A 619 -10.73 -2.68 -28.86
C TYR A 619 -9.84 -3.51 -27.91
N ALA A 620 -9.11 -4.48 -28.44
CA ALA A 620 -8.01 -5.14 -27.76
C ALA A 620 -6.67 -4.64 -28.33
N PRO A 621 -5.94 -3.82 -27.57
CA PRO A 621 -4.61 -3.38 -27.94
C PRO A 621 -3.61 -4.52 -28.10
N ALA A 622 -2.46 -4.21 -28.69
CA ALA A 622 -1.43 -5.21 -28.94
C ALA A 622 -0.73 -5.70 -27.67
N LEU A 623 -0.29 -6.96 -27.71
CA LEU A 623 0.75 -7.47 -26.82
C LEU A 623 2.11 -7.43 -27.51
N TYR A 624 3.09 -6.82 -26.86
CA TYR A 624 4.49 -6.85 -27.25
C TYR A 624 5.31 -7.72 -26.31
N VAL A 625 6.08 -8.65 -26.88
CA VAL A 625 7.11 -9.41 -26.17
C VAL A 625 8.43 -9.19 -26.89
N TYR A 626 9.31 -8.40 -26.28
CA TYR A 626 10.44 -7.81 -26.97
C TYR A 626 11.76 -8.03 -26.25
N SER A 627 12.81 -8.39 -27.00
CA SER A 627 14.19 -8.42 -26.54
C SER A 627 15.17 -8.03 -27.64
N GLU A 628 16.13 -7.16 -27.33
CA GLU A 628 17.13 -6.73 -28.32
C GLU A 628 18.22 -7.77 -28.55
N LEU A 629 18.82 -8.26 -27.46
CA LEU A 629 19.96 -9.16 -27.51
C LEU A 629 19.61 -10.58 -27.10
N GLY A 630 18.48 -10.74 -26.43
CA GLY A 630 18.06 -11.98 -25.80
C GLY A 630 17.04 -12.79 -26.58
N VAL A 631 16.48 -13.76 -25.87
CA VAL A 631 15.36 -14.56 -26.34
C VAL A 631 14.06 -13.83 -26.00
N ALA A 632 13.19 -13.64 -26.98
CA ALA A 632 11.78 -13.38 -26.75
C ALA A 632 11.02 -14.71 -26.73
N LYS A 633 10.45 -15.06 -25.58
CA LYS A 633 9.89 -16.39 -25.33
C LYS A 633 8.42 -16.32 -24.90
N VAL A 634 7.57 -17.07 -25.59
CA VAL A 634 6.17 -17.29 -25.23
C VAL A 634 5.91 -18.78 -25.10
N ASN A 635 5.61 -19.23 -23.88
CA ASN A 635 5.42 -20.64 -23.56
C ASN A 635 4.09 -20.94 -22.83
N GLY A 636 3.20 -19.95 -22.74
CA GLY A 636 1.82 -20.12 -22.29
C GLY A 636 0.83 -19.70 -23.37
N ASN A 637 -0.43 -20.11 -23.26
CA ASN A 637 -1.43 -19.74 -24.27
C ASN A 637 -1.71 -18.23 -24.18
N VAL A 638 -1.62 -17.55 -25.31
CA VAL A 638 -1.83 -16.10 -25.40
C VAL A 638 -3.01 -15.81 -26.32
N SER A 639 -3.90 -14.92 -25.91
CA SER A 639 -4.96 -14.40 -26.77
C SER A 639 -5.16 -12.89 -26.62
N VAL A 640 -5.39 -12.24 -27.75
CA VAL A 640 -5.75 -10.82 -27.86
C VAL A 640 -7.02 -10.74 -28.69
N ASN A 641 -8.19 -10.53 -28.08
CA ASN A 641 -9.48 -10.61 -28.77
C ASN A 641 -10.27 -9.29 -28.66
N GLY A 642 -10.73 -8.73 -29.76
CA GLY A 642 -11.71 -7.65 -29.71
C GLY A 642 -13.01 -8.11 -29.06
N GLY A 643 -13.70 -7.19 -28.37
CA GLY A 643 -14.97 -7.48 -27.68
C GLY A 643 -16.13 -7.65 -28.66
N ASP A 644 -17.14 -8.41 -28.28
CA ASP A 644 -18.34 -8.61 -29.07
C ASP A 644 -19.23 -7.35 -29.00
N GLY A 645 -19.80 -6.93 -30.12
CA GLY A 645 -20.77 -5.85 -30.19
C GLY A 645 -22.11 -6.33 -30.76
N ASN A 646 -23.16 -5.52 -30.63
CA ASN A 646 -24.41 -5.80 -31.33
C ASN A 646 -24.28 -5.44 -32.82
N TYR A 647 -23.93 -4.18 -33.12
CA TYR A 647 -23.78 -3.69 -34.49
C TYR A 647 -22.36 -3.87 -35.05
N ARG A 648 -21.32 -3.64 -34.24
CA ARG A 648 -19.92 -3.77 -34.68
C ARG A 648 -19.06 -4.48 -33.66
N GLY A 649 -18.38 -5.54 -34.07
CA GLY A 649 -17.39 -6.19 -33.23
C GLY A 649 -16.11 -5.36 -33.07
N GLY A 650 -15.48 -5.48 -31.91
CA GLY A 650 -14.24 -4.82 -31.55
C GLY A 650 -13.03 -5.37 -32.30
N TYR A 651 -12.00 -4.54 -32.47
CA TYR A 651 -10.80 -4.95 -33.20
C TYR A 651 -9.76 -5.55 -32.25
N SER A 652 -8.93 -6.44 -32.78
CA SER A 652 -7.67 -6.85 -32.16
C SER A 652 -6.52 -6.25 -32.96
N ASP A 653 -5.57 -5.60 -32.30
CA ASP A 653 -4.31 -5.16 -32.94
C ASP A 653 -3.44 -6.38 -33.26
N GLY A 654 -3.39 -7.31 -32.30
CA GLY A 654 -2.67 -8.58 -32.40
C GLY A 654 -1.47 -8.67 -31.45
N MET A 655 -0.40 -9.30 -31.90
CA MET A 655 0.76 -9.65 -31.08
C MET A 655 2.06 -9.47 -31.87
N TYR A 656 3.06 -8.89 -31.21
CA TYR A 656 4.37 -8.62 -31.78
C TYR A 656 5.46 -9.24 -30.90
N ILE A 657 6.12 -10.29 -31.38
CA ILE A 657 7.14 -11.04 -30.63
C ILE A 657 8.50 -10.90 -31.32
N TYR A 658 9.36 -10.05 -30.77
CA TYR A 658 10.63 -9.66 -31.39
C TYR A 658 11.80 -10.00 -30.48
N GLY A 659 12.83 -10.64 -31.03
CA GLY A 659 13.98 -11.10 -30.26
C GLY A 659 15.27 -11.10 -31.07
N ASN A 660 16.42 -11.27 -30.41
CA ASN A 660 17.59 -11.83 -31.09
C ASN A 660 17.28 -13.26 -31.56
N THR A 661 16.57 -14.01 -30.70
CA THR A 661 15.90 -15.27 -31.07
C THR A 661 14.46 -15.25 -30.56
N VAL A 662 13.55 -15.92 -31.28
CA VAL A 662 12.14 -16.03 -30.91
C VAL A 662 11.77 -17.48 -30.65
N ASN A 663 11.19 -17.75 -29.48
CA ASN A 663 10.76 -19.08 -29.06
C ASN A 663 9.28 -19.10 -28.67
N VAL A 664 8.44 -19.71 -29.51
CA VAL A 664 7.00 -19.85 -29.28
C VAL A 664 6.61 -21.33 -29.27
N ALA A 665 6.17 -21.83 -28.13
CA ALA A 665 5.84 -23.26 -27.95
C ALA A 665 4.35 -23.53 -27.67
N SER A 666 3.55 -22.47 -27.53
CA SER A 666 2.14 -22.52 -27.13
C SER A 666 1.22 -21.92 -28.21
N THR A 667 -0.09 -21.97 -27.97
CA THR A 667 -1.06 -21.37 -28.89
C THR A 667 -1.08 -19.85 -28.72
N ILE A 668 -1.00 -19.12 -29.83
CA ILE A 668 -1.15 -17.66 -29.88
C ILE A 668 -2.37 -17.32 -30.76
N LYS A 669 -3.26 -16.46 -30.26
CA LYS A 669 -4.53 -16.11 -30.91
C LYS A 669 -4.74 -14.59 -31.00
N ALA A 670 -5.16 -14.11 -32.17
CA ALA A 670 -5.58 -12.71 -32.38
C ALA A 670 -6.90 -12.65 -33.16
N ASN A 671 -8.02 -12.32 -32.50
CA ASN A 671 -9.33 -12.34 -33.15
C ASN A 671 -10.06 -11.02 -33.03
N GLY A 672 -10.80 -10.65 -34.08
CA GLY A 672 -11.82 -9.61 -33.97
C GLY A 672 -13.06 -10.13 -33.24
N GLY A 673 -13.75 -9.25 -32.52
CA GLY A 673 -15.02 -9.56 -31.86
C GLY A 673 -16.17 -9.69 -32.84
N ASN A 674 -17.23 -10.37 -32.44
CA ASN A 674 -18.40 -10.62 -33.26
C ASN A 674 -19.39 -9.45 -33.23
N ALA A 675 -20.26 -9.41 -34.23
CA ALA A 675 -21.47 -8.61 -34.31
C ALA A 675 -22.67 -9.53 -34.59
N ASP A 676 -23.90 -9.07 -34.29
CA ASP A 676 -25.11 -9.80 -34.62
C ASP A 676 -25.29 -9.87 -36.14
N ALA A 677 -25.09 -11.06 -36.72
CA ALA A 677 -25.20 -11.28 -38.15
C ALA A 677 -26.62 -11.11 -38.72
N THR A 678 -27.64 -11.03 -37.86
CA THR A 678 -29.03 -10.78 -38.25
C THR A 678 -29.34 -9.30 -38.45
N GLU A 679 -28.52 -8.40 -37.89
CA GLU A 679 -28.67 -6.96 -38.04
C GLU A 679 -28.11 -6.47 -39.38
N VAL A 680 -28.93 -5.76 -40.16
CA VAL A 680 -28.54 -5.26 -41.48
C VAL A 680 -27.45 -4.21 -41.35
N GLY A 681 -26.31 -4.47 -41.99
CA GLY A 681 -25.16 -3.57 -42.00
C GLY A 681 -24.17 -3.79 -40.85
N SER A 682 -24.44 -4.76 -39.97
CA SER A 682 -23.51 -5.13 -38.89
C SER A 682 -22.19 -5.67 -39.44
N GLN A 683 -21.10 -5.39 -38.72
CA GLN A 683 -19.74 -5.74 -39.15
C GLN A 683 -18.98 -6.43 -38.03
N GLY A 684 -18.45 -7.61 -38.31
CA GLY A 684 -17.50 -8.26 -37.42
C GLY A 684 -16.22 -7.43 -37.28
N GLY A 685 -15.59 -7.53 -36.12
CA GLY A 685 -14.33 -6.88 -35.81
C GLY A 685 -13.17 -7.41 -36.62
N TYR A 686 -12.14 -6.59 -36.83
CA TYR A 686 -10.93 -7.00 -37.52
C TYR A 686 -10.06 -7.87 -36.61
N GLY A 687 -9.59 -8.98 -37.14
CA GLY A 687 -8.49 -9.75 -36.57
C GLY A 687 -7.17 -9.00 -36.74
N GLY A 688 -6.32 -9.14 -35.73
CA GLY A 688 -5.03 -8.47 -35.67
C GLY A 688 -3.92 -9.17 -36.44
N TYR A 689 -2.71 -8.62 -36.32
CA TYR A 689 -1.50 -9.23 -36.88
C TYR A 689 -0.73 -9.98 -35.81
N ILE A 690 -0.26 -11.17 -36.17
CA ILE A 690 0.69 -11.92 -35.36
C ILE A 690 2.05 -11.84 -36.07
N GLU A 691 2.98 -11.06 -35.53
CA GLU A 691 4.32 -10.88 -36.11
C GLU A 691 5.40 -11.50 -35.23
N LEU A 692 6.19 -12.41 -35.82
CA LEU A 692 7.36 -13.02 -35.19
C LEU A 692 8.61 -12.58 -35.95
N LYS A 693 9.54 -11.89 -35.27
CA LYS A 693 10.77 -11.37 -35.90
C LYS A 693 12.00 -11.69 -35.07
N ALA A 694 13.00 -12.31 -35.69
CA ALA A 694 14.29 -12.56 -35.06
C ALA A 694 15.44 -12.00 -35.89
N THR A 695 16.47 -11.48 -35.23
CA THR A 695 17.71 -11.08 -35.91
C THR A 695 18.64 -12.27 -36.14
N ARG A 696 18.55 -13.33 -35.32
CA ARG A 696 19.19 -14.65 -35.49
C ARG A 696 18.15 -15.76 -35.67
N PRO A 697 17.46 -15.77 -36.81
CA PRO A 697 16.37 -16.69 -37.09
C PRO A 697 16.75 -18.17 -37.04
N GLU A 698 18.01 -18.51 -37.37
CA GLU A 698 18.54 -19.88 -37.37
C GLU A 698 18.50 -20.57 -36.00
N ASN A 699 18.38 -19.79 -34.93
CA ASN A 699 18.30 -20.28 -33.55
C ASN A 699 16.90 -20.08 -32.92
N SER A 700 15.91 -19.71 -33.73
CA SER A 700 14.53 -19.48 -33.29
C SER A 700 13.67 -20.73 -33.47
N THR A 701 12.76 -21.00 -32.54
CA THR A 701 11.87 -22.17 -32.58
C THR A 701 10.40 -21.78 -32.44
N VAL A 702 9.56 -22.25 -33.36
CA VAL A 702 8.10 -22.09 -33.28
C VAL A 702 7.47 -23.46 -33.46
N THR A 703 6.96 -24.00 -32.35
CA THR A 703 6.31 -25.32 -32.29
C THR A 703 4.84 -25.23 -31.92
N GLY A 704 4.39 -24.07 -31.45
CA GLY A 704 2.98 -23.77 -31.19
C GLY A 704 2.18 -23.45 -32.45
N SER A 705 0.87 -23.24 -32.29
CA SER A 705 -0.05 -22.84 -33.36
C SER A 705 -0.43 -21.37 -33.26
N ALA A 706 -0.56 -20.70 -34.41
CA ALA A 706 -1.09 -19.34 -34.50
C ALA A 706 -2.50 -19.38 -35.12
N THR A 707 -3.46 -18.70 -34.50
CA THR A 707 -4.82 -18.55 -35.04
C THR A 707 -5.20 -17.07 -35.09
N TYR A 708 -5.70 -16.62 -36.24
CA TYR A 708 -6.17 -15.25 -36.42
C TYR A 708 -7.45 -15.28 -37.25
N ALA A 709 -8.44 -14.49 -36.85
CA ALA A 709 -9.73 -14.45 -37.52
C ALA A 709 -10.43 -13.11 -37.32
N GLY A 710 -11.13 -12.67 -38.36
CA GLY A 710 -12.08 -11.58 -38.26
C GLY A 710 -13.36 -12.10 -37.62
N GLY A 711 -14.01 -11.25 -36.83
CA GLY A 711 -15.28 -11.58 -36.19
C GLY A 711 -16.41 -11.75 -37.19
N THR A 712 -17.50 -12.37 -36.73
CA THR A 712 -18.71 -12.57 -37.52
C THR A 712 -19.61 -11.33 -37.53
N GLY A 713 -20.45 -11.18 -38.53
CA GLY A 713 -21.45 -10.11 -38.67
C GLY A 713 -22.15 -10.25 -40.02
N ALA A 714 -23.08 -9.35 -40.37
CA ALA A 714 -23.67 -9.33 -41.71
C ALA A 714 -22.57 -9.15 -42.78
N THR A 715 -21.53 -8.39 -42.43
CA THR A 715 -20.22 -8.42 -43.09
C THR A 715 -19.17 -8.96 -42.13
N LYS A 716 -18.42 -9.99 -42.54
CA LYS A 716 -17.30 -10.53 -41.76
C LYS A 716 -16.17 -9.49 -41.68
N GLY A 717 -15.52 -9.39 -40.52
CA GLY A 717 -14.31 -8.57 -40.37
C GLY A 717 -13.12 -9.13 -41.15
N ASN A 718 -12.13 -8.27 -41.43
CA ASN A 718 -10.85 -8.70 -41.99
C ASN A 718 -10.16 -9.67 -41.02
N GLU A 719 -9.52 -10.71 -41.54
CA GLU A 719 -8.85 -11.73 -40.71
C GLU A 719 -7.52 -11.25 -40.11
N GLY A 720 -6.89 -10.22 -40.69
CA GLY A 720 -5.54 -9.82 -40.31
C GLY A 720 -4.50 -10.72 -40.98
N GLY A 721 -3.44 -11.08 -40.26
CA GLY A 721 -2.41 -11.92 -40.84
C GLY A 721 -1.39 -12.49 -39.85
N TYR A 722 -0.64 -13.47 -40.33
CA TYR A 722 0.49 -14.05 -39.60
C TYR A 722 1.78 -13.86 -40.40
N MET A 723 2.74 -13.15 -39.82
CA MET A 723 4.03 -12.88 -40.43
C MET A 723 5.14 -13.54 -39.61
N ARG A 724 5.96 -14.34 -40.29
CA ARG A 724 7.07 -15.07 -39.69
C ARG A 724 8.38 -14.69 -40.38
N LEU A 725 9.08 -13.71 -39.81
CA LEU A 725 10.42 -13.29 -40.23
C LEU A 725 11.49 -13.99 -39.38
N ILE A 726 11.36 -15.32 -39.28
CA ILE A 726 12.37 -16.20 -38.71
C ILE A 726 12.74 -17.25 -39.76
N SER A 727 13.79 -17.02 -40.56
CA SER A 727 14.26 -18.01 -41.52
C SER A 727 14.61 -19.36 -40.85
N CYS A 728 13.89 -20.42 -41.24
CA CYS A 728 14.24 -21.79 -40.93
C CYS A 728 15.51 -22.21 -41.69
N ALA A 729 16.47 -22.79 -40.99
CA ALA A 729 17.40 -23.75 -41.58
C ALA A 729 17.05 -25.16 -41.05
N GLY A 730 16.12 -25.86 -41.71
CA GLY A 730 15.73 -27.22 -41.33
C GLY A 730 14.40 -27.65 -41.95
N ALA A 731 14.35 -28.88 -42.47
CA ALA A 731 13.23 -29.42 -43.22
C ALA A 731 11.94 -29.46 -42.38
N GLY A 732 10.98 -28.59 -42.72
CA GLY A 732 9.74 -28.39 -41.96
C GLY A 732 9.22 -26.95 -42.03
N CYS A 733 10.07 -26.02 -42.49
CA CYS A 733 9.69 -25.01 -43.46
C CYS A 733 10.00 -25.57 -44.87
#